data_AF-E2AE06-F1
#
_entry.id   AF-E2AE06-F1
#
_cell.length_a   1.000
_cell.length_b   1.000
_cell.length_c   1.000
_cell.angle_alpha   90.00
_cell.angle_beta   90.00
_cell.angle_gamma   90.00
#
_symmetry.space_group_name_H-M   'P 1'
#
loop_
_entity.id
_entity.type
_entity.pdbx_description
1 polymer ?
#
loop_
_entity_poly.entity_id
_entity_poly.type
_entity_poly.pdbx_seq_one_letter_code
_entity_poly.pdbx_strand_id
1 'polypeptide(L)'
;MYKFKPFVFMEHAANGPERPKARSGHRIACDYRNLYSYGGFNPCISDTDPDMRDDQTWVASKPLFKELWRFNLVSERWKRLPGQENMPNELASNAVILSGNALMVYGGTGVPFGESCSNQLYVCNVNDGTMKIVPATGELPEPQYGQALVYHGSYLYTVGGTTGYEYTCDIHRFDLKNGIWETVYVCSGRDESEPHGRYRHELAFDGKMIYVLGGGTSTESFGFSKIPAFDLETNRWRILNTHGDSDETVATLPRVPAPRRCHGSVQYTDERTGTTSVVISGGYNGDWVFSDVWRLNLSTLQWTHLKECSLPCPVYFHSAALIPEGRMYIFGGIVKVNNKVQRTNAVYSAWLTIPKLSEICWQALNYYYPKLRDCSPDILLHIGPCGGKTTGQTRLCTFFENMGWKVFRVPETATVLLSGGIKFTDLNAEEGFKFQENLLRTMLQIENTFFQLGESCSRNCLIICDRGAMDASAFISKDKWELMMASNGWNNVELRDNRYNQIIHMVSAANGAEDFYSTEDHACRSEGVELARELDYKAAAAWVGHPYFDVIDNSQDFEAKICRMIECVCQKLGIDTGDRLRSSSRKVKFLVKAPLPADTEFPPFQDFDVVHNYLQSKSPKMQARLRKRGQKGHWSYIHTIRRPKMCGQVIEVKTQLTHRDYLNMLAQRDDSHFTIFKRRRCFLINNQYFQLDIYREPAHPRCRGLMLLETYTALSGNELKNILPQFLTIVKEVTNNPDYSMFNLSLREEWNSTNKYCHNMHGTMQLPDNQNINFSKNLKEIQSNGFDCKASQSNGLDCKVSGTLNSNLNTQQAICNKSINGIQNGLVNGKAFVERCSINGDDRKQEVCNGSPAMKLNESLRKLKIEPREKEFENRF
;
A
#
# COMPACT_ATOMS: atom_id res chain seq x y z
N MET A 1 8.04 19.70 -18.37
CA MET A 1 8.56 18.34 -18.11
C MET A 1 8.72 18.16 -16.61
N TYR A 2 8.33 17.00 -16.07
CA TYR A 2 8.56 16.66 -14.66
C TYR A 2 10.06 16.73 -14.35
N LYS A 3 10.40 17.36 -13.23
CA LYS A 3 11.77 17.42 -12.69
C LYS A 3 11.71 17.05 -11.22
N PHE A 4 12.43 16.01 -10.84
CA PHE A 4 12.61 15.65 -9.45
C PHE A 4 13.39 16.76 -8.72
N LYS A 5 12.90 17.16 -7.55
CA LYS A 5 13.47 18.25 -6.73
C LYS A 5 13.78 17.72 -5.32
N PRO A 6 14.99 17.20 -5.08
CA PRO A 6 15.41 16.87 -3.72
C PRO A 6 15.55 18.15 -2.90
N PHE A 7 15.41 18.04 -1.57
CA PHE A 7 15.60 19.14 -0.63
C PHE A 7 14.68 20.37 -0.82
N VAL A 8 13.64 20.29 -1.63
CA VAL A 8 12.68 21.39 -1.82
C VAL A 8 11.36 21.04 -1.15
N PHE A 9 10.86 21.94 -0.29
CA PHE A 9 9.53 21.80 0.30
C PHE A 9 8.43 22.00 -0.75
N MET A 10 7.49 21.06 -0.77
CA MET A 10 6.27 21.10 -1.56
C MET A 10 5.07 21.14 -0.64
N GLU A 11 4.13 22.03 -0.93
CA GLU A 11 2.83 22.06 -0.27
C GLU A 11 1.89 21.04 -0.90
N HIS A 12 1.15 20.32 -0.06
CA HIS A 12 0.11 19.40 -0.51
C HIS A 12 -1.27 20.02 -0.36
N ALA A 13 -2.01 20.09 -1.46
CA ALA A 13 -3.41 20.45 -1.43
C ALA A 13 -4.19 19.30 -0.77
N ALA A 14 -4.69 19.52 0.44
CA ALA A 14 -5.60 18.59 1.11
C ALA A 14 -6.88 18.43 0.26
N ASN A 15 -6.94 17.36 -0.52
CA ASN A 15 -8.04 17.08 -1.43
C ASN A 15 -9.22 16.48 -0.65
N GLY A 16 -10.44 16.96 -0.92
CA GLY A 16 -11.68 16.42 -0.34
C GLY A 16 -12.31 17.31 0.75
N PRO A 17 -13.52 16.93 1.21
CA PRO A 17 -14.32 17.75 2.14
C PRO A 17 -13.85 17.62 3.59
N GLU A 18 -13.38 16.44 4.00
CA GLU A 18 -12.87 16.22 5.37
C GLU A 18 -11.41 16.64 5.48
N ARG A 19 -11.09 17.46 6.49
CA ARG A 19 -9.72 17.84 6.81
C ARG A 19 -9.58 18.30 8.26
N PRO A 20 -8.42 18.07 8.90
CA PRO A 20 -8.15 18.60 10.22
C PRO A 20 -8.12 20.13 10.21
N LYS A 21 -8.68 20.75 11.24
CA LYS A 21 -8.50 22.18 11.53
C LYS A 21 -7.04 22.48 11.90
N ALA A 22 -6.66 23.75 11.72
CA ALA A 22 -5.35 24.27 12.10
C ALA A 22 -5.03 23.99 13.57
N ARG A 23 -3.81 23.55 13.88
CA ARG A 23 -3.47 23.06 15.22
C ARG A 23 -1.98 23.15 15.53
N SER A 24 -1.64 23.22 16.81
CA SER A 24 -0.27 23.10 17.33
C SER A 24 -0.21 22.07 18.46
N GLY A 25 0.98 21.57 18.78
CA GLY A 25 1.19 20.61 19.86
C GLY A 25 0.54 19.26 19.69
N HIS A 26 0.12 18.95 18.47
CA HIS A 26 -0.21 17.61 18.00
C HIS A 26 1.08 16.85 17.70
N ARG A 27 0.98 15.55 17.43
CA ARG A 27 2.08 14.76 16.87
C ARG A 27 1.65 14.08 15.59
N ILE A 28 2.59 13.95 14.66
CA ILE A 28 2.43 13.14 13.46
C ILE A 28 3.37 11.94 13.45
N ALA A 29 2.93 10.87 12.79
CA ALA A 29 3.75 9.70 12.48
C ALA A 29 3.39 9.22 11.07
N CYS A 30 4.31 8.54 10.39
CA CYS A 30 4.07 8.07 9.04
C CYS A 30 4.36 6.57 8.91
N ASP A 31 3.57 5.89 8.09
CA ASP A 31 3.98 4.67 7.41
C ASP A 31 4.31 4.98 5.93
N TYR A 32 4.52 3.95 5.12
CA TYR A 32 4.83 4.08 3.69
C TYR A 32 3.66 4.59 2.82
N ARG A 33 2.43 4.67 3.36
CA ARG A 33 1.20 5.04 2.62
C ARG A 33 0.52 6.28 3.17
N ASN A 34 0.67 6.53 4.46
CA ASN A 34 -0.14 7.48 5.20
C ASN A 34 0.67 8.25 6.23
N LEU A 35 0.28 9.51 6.42
CA LEU A 35 0.61 10.31 7.57
C LEU A 35 -0.57 10.27 8.55
N TYR A 36 -0.27 10.12 9.84
CA TYR A 36 -1.24 10.13 10.92
C TYR A 36 -1.05 11.38 11.76
N SER A 37 -2.12 12.04 12.18
CA SER A 37 -2.08 13.22 13.04
C SER A 37 -2.96 13.03 14.25
N TYR A 38 -2.36 13.07 15.44
CA TYR A 38 -2.99 12.81 16.72
C TYR A 38 -3.07 14.09 17.55
N GLY A 39 -4.28 14.41 18.01
CA GLY A 39 -4.48 15.44 19.02
C GLY A 39 -4.25 16.87 18.50
N GLY A 40 -3.82 17.72 19.42
CA GLY A 40 -3.47 19.12 19.20
C GLY A 40 -4.42 20.10 19.86
N PHE A 41 -4.07 21.37 19.73
CA PHE A 41 -4.75 22.48 20.39
C PHE A 41 -4.99 23.63 19.42
N ASN A 42 -6.16 24.27 19.51
CA ASN A 42 -6.44 25.56 18.88
C ASN A 42 -7.54 26.34 19.63
N PRO A 43 -7.18 27.40 20.38
CA PRO A 43 -8.13 28.22 21.13
C PRO A 43 -8.79 29.32 20.28
N CYS A 44 -8.39 29.48 19.02
CA CYS A 44 -8.88 30.54 18.13
C CYS A 44 -10.08 30.10 17.29
N ILE A 45 -10.58 28.88 17.45
CA ILE A 45 -11.77 28.39 16.77
C ILE A 45 -13.00 28.96 17.47
N SER A 46 -13.87 29.63 16.71
CA SER A 46 -15.14 30.16 17.22
C SER A 46 -16.10 29.03 17.57
N ASP A 47 -16.89 29.22 18.63
CA ASP A 47 -18.02 28.34 18.96
C ASP A 47 -19.09 28.27 17.87
N THR A 48 -19.11 29.28 16.98
CA THR A 48 -20.00 29.34 15.83
C THR A 48 -19.37 28.78 14.54
N ASP A 49 -18.18 28.18 14.60
CA ASP A 49 -17.53 27.58 13.42
C ASP A 49 -18.43 26.47 12.85
N PRO A 50 -18.86 26.57 11.58
CA PRO A 50 -19.85 25.67 11.00
C PRO A 50 -19.38 24.22 10.92
N ASP A 51 -18.06 23.98 10.85
CA ASP A 51 -17.51 22.62 10.78
C ASP A 51 -17.40 21.98 12.16
N MET A 52 -17.47 22.77 13.24
CA MET A 52 -17.17 22.32 14.61
C MET A 52 -18.37 22.40 15.56
N ARG A 53 -19.35 23.27 15.29
CA ARG A 53 -20.49 23.54 16.20
C ARG A 53 -21.35 22.31 16.49
N ASP A 54 -21.45 21.38 15.54
CA ASP A 54 -22.25 20.16 15.63
C ASP A 54 -21.39 18.92 15.97
N ASP A 55 -20.07 19.09 16.14
CA ASP A 55 -19.15 18.03 16.54
C ASP A 55 -19.15 17.88 18.07
N GLN A 56 -19.86 16.86 18.56
CA GLN A 56 -19.94 16.54 19.99
C GLN A 56 -18.57 16.30 20.64
N THR A 57 -17.62 15.75 19.88
CA THR A 57 -16.27 15.49 20.36
C THR A 57 -15.54 16.79 20.64
N TRP A 58 -15.65 17.75 19.71
CA TRP A 58 -15.11 19.09 19.90
C TRP A 58 -15.76 19.83 21.06
N VAL A 59 -17.09 19.80 21.17
CA VAL A 59 -17.81 20.46 22.28
C VAL A 59 -17.30 19.97 23.64
N ALA A 60 -16.99 18.68 23.75
CA ALA A 60 -16.49 18.08 24.99
C ALA A 60 -15.00 18.34 25.27
N SER A 61 -14.16 18.49 24.24
CA SER A 61 -12.70 18.60 24.40
C SER A 61 -12.11 19.96 24.07
N LYS A 62 -12.88 20.91 23.52
CA LYS A 62 -12.36 22.22 23.11
C LYS A 62 -11.64 22.91 24.28
N PRO A 63 -10.51 23.60 24.04
CA PRO A 63 -9.89 23.88 22.73
C PRO A 63 -8.94 22.79 22.20
N LEU A 64 -9.00 21.56 22.73
CA LEU A 64 -8.20 20.43 22.29
C LEU A 64 -8.94 19.56 21.25
N PHE A 65 -8.18 18.97 20.34
CA PHE A 65 -8.71 18.10 19.29
C PHE A 65 -8.68 16.64 19.74
N LYS A 66 -9.84 16.09 20.10
CA LYS A 66 -9.97 14.66 20.45
C LYS A 66 -10.22 13.81 19.21
N GLU A 67 -9.19 13.71 18.37
CA GLU A 67 -9.30 13.06 17.05
C GLU A 67 -7.96 12.51 16.55
N LEU A 68 -8.07 11.47 15.72
CA LEU A 68 -6.97 10.88 14.97
C LEU A 68 -7.29 10.97 13.48
N TRP A 69 -6.41 11.60 12.73
CA TRP A 69 -6.53 11.81 11.30
C TRP A 69 -5.53 10.96 10.53
N ARG A 70 -5.93 10.49 9.34
CA ARG A 70 -5.07 9.80 8.38
C ARG A 70 -5.07 10.56 7.05
N PHE A 71 -3.90 11.00 6.61
CA PHE A 71 -3.64 11.60 5.31
C PHE A 71 -3.01 10.57 4.39
N ASN A 72 -3.70 10.20 3.31
CA ASN A 72 -3.11 9.31 2.31
C ASN A 72 -2.11 10.06 1.44
N LEU A 73 -0.88 9.57 1.34
CA LEU A 73 0.23 10.26 0.69
C LEU A 73 0.11 10.30 -0.85
N VAL A 74 -0.69 9.42 -1.45
CA VAL A 74 -0.88 9.32 -2.91
C VAL A 74 -2.09 10.14 -3.36
N SER A 75 -3.25 9.91 -2.74
CA SER A 75 -4.48 10.64 -3.09
C SER A 75 -4.51 12.05 -2.50
N GLU A 76 -3.64 12.34 -1.53
CA GLU A 76 -3.59 13.60 -0.77
C GLU A 76 -4.92 13.92 -0.07
N ARG A 77 -5.59 12.88 0.44
CA ARG A 77 -6.89 13.01 1.11
C ARG A 77 -6.77 12.70 2.58
N TRP A 78 -7.38 13.55 3.39
CA TRP A 78 -7.57 13.31 4.81
C TRP A 78 -8.81 12.43 5.05
N LYS A 79 -8.75 11.64 6.12
CA LYS A 79 -9.88 10.90 6.67
C LYS A 79 -9.74 10.85 8.18
N ARG A 80 -10.81 11.18 8.90
CA ARG A 80 -10.84 11.00 10.36
C ARG A 80 -11.06 9.52 10.68
N LEU A 81 -10.21 8.94 11.53
CA LEU A 81 -10.38 7.57 12.01
C LEU A 81 -11.38 7.56 13.17
N PRO A 82 -12.23 6.52 13.31
CA PRO A 82 -13.23 6.42 14.36
C PRO A 82 -12.58 6.12 15.74
N GLY A 83 -13.38 6.08 16.81
CA GLY A 83 -12.94 5.66 18.13
C GLY A 83 -12.53 6.79 19.07
N GLN A 84 -12.98 8.02 18.81
CA GLN A 84 -12.61 9.21 19.59
C GLN A 84 -13.07 9.13 21.05
N GLU A 85 -14.15 8.40 21.33
CA GLU A 85 -14.66 8.16 22.67
C GLU A 85 -13.65 7.45 23.59
N ASN A 86 -12.71 6.68 23.00
CA ASN A 86 -11.66 5.95 23.73
C ASN A 86 -10.34 6.72 23.84
N MET A 87 -10.26 7.94 23.29
CA MET A 87 -9.06 8.79 23.40
C MET A 87 -8.98 9.45 24.79
N PRO A 88 -7.77 9.73 25.30
CA PRO A 88 -7.58 10.55 26.51
C PRO A 88 -8.01 12.00 26.30
N ASN A 89 -8.04 12.79 27.38
CA ASN A 89 -8.25 14.24 27.31
C ASN A 89 -6.92 15.00 27.23
N GLU A 90 -5.81 14.34 27.53
CA GLU A 90 -4.44 14.85 27.43
C GLU A 90 -3.96 14.90 25.98
N LEU A 91 -4.55 15.79 25.19
CA LEU A 91 -4.44 15.75 23.73
C LEU A 91 -3.37 16.68 23.17
N ALA A 92 -2.76 17.51 24.01
CA ALA A 92 -1.63 18.33 23.62
C ALA A 92 -0.33 17.71 24.16
N SER A 93 0.67 17.69 23.30
CA SER A 93 2.06 17.49 23.69
C SER A 93 2.43 16.17 24.32
N ASN A 94 1.72 15.19 23.83
CA ASN A 94 2.08 13.79 23.86
C ASN A 94 3.39 13.54 23.10
N ALA A 95 4.01 12.42 23.43
CA ALA A 95 4.97 11.77 22.57
C ALA A 95 4.27 10.63 21.83
N VAL A 96 4.53 10.52 20.52
CA VAL A 96 3.85 9.55 19.65
C VAL A 96 4.87 8.84 18.77
N ILE A 97 4.74 7.52 18.66
CA ILE A 97 5.57 6.70 17.78
C ILE A 97 4.71 5.64 17.09
N LEU A 98 5.02 5.32 15.84
CA LEU A 98 4.33 4.28 15.07
C LEU A 98 5.26 3.09 14.87
N SER A 99 4.79 1.89 15.25
CA SER A 99 5.47 0.63 14.99
C SER A 99 4.51 -0.37 14.34
N GLY A 100 4.78 -0.74 13.10
CA GLY A 100 3.83 -1.49 12.28
C GLY A 100 2.51 -0.73 12.14
N ASN A 101 1.43 -1.31 12.69
CA ASN A 101 0.10 -0.69 12.69
C ASN A 101 -0.29 -0.11 14.06
N ALA A 102 0.61 -0.13 15.04
CA ALA A 102 0.36 0.33 16.40
C ALA A 102 0.92 1.74 16.60
N LEU A 103 0.03 2.73 16.68
CA LEU A 103 0.36 4.09 17.08
C LEU A 103 0.35 4.16 18.61
N MET A 104 1.53 4.29 19.20
CA MET A 104 1.72 4.43 20.64
C MET A 104 1.73 5.91 21.01
N VAL A 105 0.93 6.28 22.00
CA VAL A 105 0.78 7.65 22.51
C VAL A 105 1.06 7.63 24.01
N TYR A 106 2.01 8.44 24.45
CA TYR A 106 2.41 8.54 25.85
C TYR A 106 2.43 9.98 26.33
N GLY A 107 2.06 10.16 27.60
CA GLY A 107 2.13 11.44 28.28
C GLY A 107 1.04 12.42 27.86
N GLY A 108 1.39 13.70 27.83
CA GLY A 108 0.52 14.77 27.34
C GLY A 108 -0.20 15.53 28.45
N THR A 109 -0.86 16.62 28.06
CA THR A 109 -1.60 17.50 28.97
C THR A 109 -2.97 17.89 28.41
N GLY A 110 -3.94 17.99 29.31
CA GLY A 110 -5.22 18.66 29.11
C GLY A 110 -5.07 20.18 29.23
N VAL A 111 -6.20 20.90 29.17
CA VAL A 111 -6.27 22.36 29.40
C VAL A 111 -7.02 22.62 30.71
N PRO A 112 -6.53 23.49 31.62
CA PRO A 112 -5.27 24.24 31.55
C PRO A 112 -4.01 23.36 31.53
N PHE A 113 -2.97 23.80 30.81
CA PHE A 113 -1.74 23.01 30.64
C PHE A 113 -1.00 22.84 31.98
N GLY A 114 -0.52 21.63 32.25
CA GLY A 114 0.15 21.28 33.51
C GLY A 114 -0.79 20.86 34.64
N GLU A 115 -2.10 21.11 34.53
CA GLU A 115 -3.05 20.72 35.59
C GLU A 115 -3.57 19.28 35.44
N SER A 116 -3.70 18.80 34.21
CA SER A 116 -4.10 17.41 33.90
C SER A 116 -3.04 16.81 32.99
N CYS A 117 -2.03 16.17 33.59
CA CYS A 117 -0.99 15.45 32.86
C CYS A 117 -1.25 13.95 32.92
N SER A 118 -0.73 13.20 31.94
CA SER A 118 -0.83 11.74 31.91
C SER A 118 0.55 11.08 31.98
N ASN A 119 0.60 9.89 32.54
CA ASN A 119 1.69 8.91 32.44
C ASN A 119 1.20 7.59 31.84
N GLN A 120 0.02 7.59 31.20
CA GLN A 120 -0.55 6.41 30.59
C GLN A 120 -0.02 6.21 29.16
N LEU A 121 0.16 4.94 28.79
CA LEU A 121 0.48 4.53 27.43
C LEU A 121 -0.81 4.06 26.74
N TYR A 122 -1.16 4.69 25.62
CA TYR A 122 -2.24 4.27 24.75
C TYR A 122 -1.67 3.65 23.49
N VAL A 123 -2.32 2.59 23.00
CA VAL A 123 -2.04 1.98 21.70
C VAL A 123 -3.28 2.09 20.84
N CYS A 124 -3.11 2.64 19.64
CA CYS A 124 -4.14 2.72 18.62
C CYS A 124 -3.77 1.85 17.41
N ASN A 125 -4.69 1.00 16.97
CA ASN A 125 -4.55 0.29 15.70
C ASN A 125 -4.98 1.23 14.56
N VAL A 126 -4.01 1.67 13.75
CA VAL A 126 -4.26 2.67 12.69
C VAL A 126 -5.11 2.16 11.52
N ASN A 127 -5.39 0.85 11.45
CA ASN A 127 -6.27 0.29 10.43
C ASN A 127 -7.74 0.58 10.70
N ASP A 128 -8.15 0.48 11.97
CA ASP A 128 -9.55 0.58 12.40
C ASP A 128 -9.81 1.75 13.36
N GLY A 129 -8.77 2.42 13.86
CA GLY A 129 -8.86 3.54 14.80
C GLY A 129 -9.05 3.14 16.25
N THR A 130 -9.13 1.83 16.57
CA THR A 130 -9.39 1.37 17.93
C THR A 130 -8.23 1.73 18.86
N MET A 131 -8.54 2.43 19.96
CA MET A 131 -7.57 2.88 20.95
C MET A 131 -7.80 2.19 22.29
N LYS A 132 -6.72 1.76 22.95
CA LYS A 132 -6.76 1.09 24.25
C LYS A 132 -5.63 1.57 25.14
N ILE A 133 -5.89 1.63 26.44
CA ILE A 133 -4.85 1.81 27.45
C ILE A 133 -4.05 0.51 27.55
N VAL A 134 -2.73 0.61 27.59
CA VAL A 134 -1.84 -0.51 27.88
C VAL A 134 -1.74 -0.66 29.40
N PRO A 135 -2.13 -1.82 29.97
CA PRO A 135 -1.94 -2.08 31.39
C PRO A 135 -0.46 -1.96 31.76
N ALA A 136 -0.19 -1.20 32.82
CA ALA A 136 1.17 -0.89 33.25
C ALA A 136 1.32 -1.12 34.75
N THR A 137 2.47 -1.68 35.13
CA THR A 137 2.88 -1.90 36.53
C THR A 137 4.34 -1.45 36.70
N GLY A 138 4.90 -1.56 37.91
CA GLY A 138 6.29 -1.16 38.20
C GLY A 138 6.43 0.30 38.62
N GLU A 139 7.56 0.91 38.27
CA GLU A 139 7.93 2.27 38.65
C GLU A 139 7.41 3.28 37.62
N LEU A 140 6.10 3.56 37.66
CA LEU A 140 5.48 4.49 36.72
C LEU A 140 6.08 5.91 36.89
N PRO A 141 6.50 6.56 35.78
CA PRO A 141 6.94 7.95 35.83
C PRO A 141 5.82 8.87 36.29
N GLU A 142 6.17 10.05 36.82
CA GLU A 142 5.16 11.06 37.13
C GLU A 142 4.39 11.50 35.87
N PRO A 143 3.10 11.84 35.99
CA PRO A 143 2.33 12.40 34.89
C PRO A 143 2.95 13.71 34.37
N GLN A 144 3.35 13.72 33.10
CA GLN A 144 4.13 14.79 32.50
C GLN A 144 3.76 14.98 31.02
N TYR A 145 4.16 16.12 30.45
CA TYR A 145 4.03 16.42 29.03
C TYR A 145 5.31 16.98 28.41
N GLY A 146 5.38 16.95 27.08
CA GLY A 146 6.52 17.48 26.34
C GLY A 146 7.76 16.58 26.39
N GLN A 147 7.61 15.31 26.82
CA GLN A 147 8.63 14.27 26.70
C GLN A 147 8.85 13.90 25.23
N ALA A 148 9.91 13.14 25.00
CA ALA A 148 10.18 12.48 23.73
C ALA A 148 10.47 10.99 23.93
N LEU A 149 10.28 10.20 22.88
CA LEU A 149 10.31 8.74 22.91
C LEU A 149 11.37 8.15 21.99
N VAL A 150 11.98 7.05 22.43
CA VAL A 150 12.79 6.15 21.58
C VAL A 150 12.26 4.73 21.74
N TYR A 151 12.03 4.04 20.63
CA TYR A 151 11.67 2.61 20.63
C TYR A 151 12.88 1.77 20.22
N HIS A 152 13.29 0.84 21.08
CA HIS A 152 14.41 -0.06 20.81
C HIS A 152 14.23 -1.42 21.49
N GLY A 153 14.39 -2.50 20.72
CA GLY A 153 14.16 -3.86 21.19
C GLY A 153 12.70 -4.06 21.60
N SER A 154 12.46 -4.48 22.85
CA SER A 154 11.13 -4.54 23.46
C SER A 154 10.79 -3.32 24.32
N TYR A 155 11.64 -2.29 24.34
CA TYR A 155 11.50 -1.18 25.27
C TYR A 155 11.10 0.11 24.57
N LEU A 156 10.27 0.89 25.26
CA LEU A 156 9.95 2.26 24.93
C LEU A 156 10.58 3.18 25.98
N TYR A 157 11.61 3.95 25.60
CA TYR A 157 12.31 4.89 26.46
C TYR A 157 11.65 6.27 26.39
N THR A 158 11.43 6.89 27.55
CA THR A 158 10.96 8.27 27.68
C THR A 158 12.08 9.12 28.24
N VAL A 159 12.32 10.31 27.68
CA VAL A 159 13.34 11.23 28.19
C VAL A 159 12.76 12.61 28.41
N GLY A 160 13.00 13.14 29.62
CA GLY A 160 12.65 14.49 30.04
C GLY A 160 11.17 14.79 30.03
N GLY A 161 10.81 16.07 30.08
CA GLY A 161 9.42 16.51 30.20
C GLY A 161 9.22 17.55 31.28
N THR A 162 7.95 17.88 31.53
CA THR A 162 7.55 18.74 32.64
C THR A 162 6.21 18.33 33.23
N THR A 163 6.08 18.54 34.54
CA THR A 163 4.81 18.45 35.28
C THR A 163 3.98 19.74 35.15
N GLY A 164 4.50 20.76 34.46
CA GLY A 164 3.98 22.13 34.45
C GLY A 164 4.64 23.04 35.50
N TYR A 165 5.34 22.45 36.47
CA TYR A 165 6.05 23.17 37.54
C TYR A 165 7.55 22.87 37.51
N GLU A 166 7.89 21.59 37.36
CA GLU A 166 9.26 21.12 37.34
C GLU A 166 9.62 20.58 35.95
N TYR A 167 10.89 20.72 35.58
CA TYR A 167 11.44 20.18 34.34
C TYR A 167 12.42 19.09 34.68
N THR A 168 12.40 18.01 33.92
CA THR A 168 13.30 16.88 34.12
C THR A 168 13.99 16.47 32.82
N CYS A 169 15.08 15.72 32.95
CA CYS A 169 15.72 14.94 31.89
C CYS A 169 15.82 13.45 32.28
N ASP A 170 14.99 12.99 33.22
CA ASP A 170 14.96 11.60 33.66
C ASP A 170 14.67 10.66 32.49
N ILE A 171 15.19 9.43 32.64
CA ILE A 171 15.00 8.36 31.68
C ILE A 171 14.26 7.22 32.36
N HIS A 172 13.11 6.90 31.78
CA HIS A 172 12.35 5.71 32.13
C HIS A 172 12.19 4.83 30.89
N ARG A 173 11.96 3.55 31.09
CA ARG A 173 11.62 2.64 29.99
C ARG A 173 10.43 1.77 30.35
N PHE A 174 9.63 1.48 29.34
CA PHE A 174 8.51 0.56 29.41
C PHE A 174 8.83 -0.71 28.65
N ASP A 175 8.80 -1.87 29.32
CA ASP A 175 8.87 -3.17 28.67
C ASP A 175 7.51 -3.50 28.03
N LEU A 176 7.43 -3.38 26.71
CA LEU A 176 6.23 -3.65 25.95
C LEU A 176 5.79 -5.12 25.99
N LYS A 177 6.69 -6.04 26.34
CA LYS A 177 6.39 -7.47 26.44
C LYS A 177 5.66 -7.81 27.74
N ASN A 178 6.13 -7.24 28.85
CA ASN A 178 5.65 -7.57 30.19
C ASN A 178 4.72 -6.51 30.79
N GLY A 179 4.67 -5.30 30.23
CA GLY A 179 3.84 -4.21 30.73
C GLY A 179 4.39 -3.57 32.02
N ILE A 180 5.72 -3.45 32.12
CA ILE A 180 6.41 -2.97 33.34
C ILE A 180 7.21 -1.71 33.01
N TRP A 181 7.02 -0.67 33.84
CA TRP A 181 7.87 0.52 33.86
C TRP A 181 9.06 0.33 34.79
N GLU A 182 10.21 0.80 34.34
CA GLU A 182 11.46 0.79 35.07
C GLU A 182 12.14 2.15 34.97
N THR A 183 12.71 2.61 36.08
CA THR A 183 13.58 3.78 36.09
C THR A 183 14.95 3.40 35.55
N VAL A 184 15.40 4.10 34.50
CA VAL A 184 16.74 3.90 33.92
C VAL A 184 17.74 4.86 34.55
N TYR A 185 17.36 6.13 34.69
CA TYR A 185 18.21 7.17 35.27
C TYR A 185 17.38 8.33 35.80
N VAL A 186 17.71 8.81 37.01
CA VAL A 186 17.13 10.02 37.61
C VAL A 186 18.21 11.09 37.72
N CYS A 187 18.00 12.23 37.06
CA CYS A 187 18.87 13.38 37.14
C CYS A 187 18.77 14.01 38.53
N SER A 188 19.88 13.97 39.27
CA SER A 188 19.94 14.44 40.66
C SER A 188 20.58 15.83 40.81
N GLY A 189 21.12 16.38 39.72
CA GLY A 189 21.93 17.60 39.68
C GLY A 189 23.34 17.41 40.23
N ARG A 190 23.79 16.17 40.49
CA ARG A 190 25.07 15.88 41.16
C ARG A 190 26.21 15.55 40.21
N ASP A 191 25.91 15.10 39.00
CA ASP A 191 26.90 14.84 37.95
C ASP A 191 26.87 15.99 36.95
N GLU A 192 28.02 16.61 36.71
CA GLU A 192 28.16 17.74 35.75
C GLU A 192 27.78 17.35 34.31
N SER A 193 27.74 16.05 34.01
CA SER A 193 27.31 15.51 32.72
C SER A 193 25.79 15.44 32.59
N GLU A 194 25.04 15.56 33.70
CA GLU A 194 23.58 15.54 33.67
C GLU A 194 23.03 16.78 32.96
N PRO A 195 22.11 16.61 32.00
CA PRO A 195 21.47 17.75 31.36
C PRO A 195 20.46 18.41 32.28
N HIS A 196 20.40 19.74 32.20
CA HIS A 196 19.29 20.51 32.77
C HIS A 196 17.95 19.99 32.26
N GLY A 197 16.97 19.91 33.16
CA GLY A 197 15.62 19.47 32.86
C GLY A 197 14.99 20.32 31.77
N ARG A 198 14.26 19.66 30.85
CA ARG A 198 13.72 20.33 29.67
C ARG A 198 12.52 19.59 29.08
N TYR A 199 11.74 20.33 28.31
CA TYR A 199 10.64 19.83 27.50
C TYR A 199 10.79 20.32 26.05
N ARG A 200 10.06 19.69 25.12
CA ARG A 200 10.06 20.08 23.68
C ARG A 200 11.41 20.00 22.99
N HIS A 201 12.31 19.20 23.55
CA HIS A 201 13.43 18.63 22.84
C HIS A 201 12.92 17.51 21.92
N GLU A 202 13.76 17.16 20.97
CA GLU A 202 13.60 15.96 20.16
C GLU A 202 14.74 14.99 20.48
N LEU A 203 14.53 13.70 20.21
CA LEU A 203 15.52 12.67 20.46
C LEU A 203 16.06 12.11 19.15
N ALA A 204 17.33 11.73 19.19
CA ALA A 204 17.92 10.86 18.18
C ALA A 204 18.52 9.62 18.84
N PHE A 205 18.64 8.54 18.08
CA PHE A 205 19.15 7.27 18.58
C PHE A 205 19.91 6.53 17.48
N ASP A 206 21.16 6.16 17.76
CA ASP A 206 22.06 5.45 16.84
C ASP A 206 22.16 3.94 17.11
N GLY A 207 21.37 3.42 18.06
CA GLY A 207 21.47 2.03 18.52
C GLY A 207 22.23 1.87 19.84
N LYS A 208 23.02 2.88 20.25
CA LYS A 208 23.81 2.87 21.48
C LYS A 208 23.49 4.04 22.41
N MET A 209 23.45 5.25 21.86
CA MET A 209 23.26 6.49 22.62
C MET A 209 21.95 7.17 22.26
N ILE A 210 21.25 7.69 23.28
CA ILE A 210 20.09 8.57 23.12
C ILE A 210 20.56 10.02 23.19
N TYR A 211 20.44 10.76 22.10
CA TYR A 211 20.86 12.15 21.99
C TYR A 211 19.68 13.10 22.24
N VAL A 212 19.88 14.12 23.05
CA VAL A 212 18.87 15.14 23.37
C VAL A 212 19.13 16.40 22.56
N LEU A 213 18.20 16.75 21.67
CA LEU A 213 18.36 17.83 20.71
C LEU A 213 17.48 19.02 21.09
N GLY A 214 18.13 20.13 21.45
CA GLY A 214 17.47 21.39 21.82
C GLY A 214 16.54 21.26 23.04
N GLY A 215 15.32 21.78 22.89
CA GLY A 215 14.34 21.89 23.96
C GLY A 215 14.59 23.13 24.82
N GLY A 216 13.88 23.24 25.93
CA GLY A 216 13.99 24.42 26.78
C GLY A 216 13.21 24.31 28.09
N THR A 217 13.06 25.44 28.74
CA THR A 217 12.08 25.70 29.80
C THR A 217 11.04 26.69 29.27
N SER A 218 10.18 27.22 30.13
CA SER A 218 9.27 28.33 29.76
C SER A 218 10.04 29.58 29.29
N THR A 219 11.23 29.82 29.84
CA THR A 219 12.02 31.04 29.61
C THR A 219 13.24 30.80 28.72
N GLU A 220 13.86 29.63 28.78
CA GLU A 220 15.13 29.35 28.11
C GLU A 220 14.96 28.37 26.94
N SER A 221 15.85 28.44 25.95
CA SER A 221 16.00 27.45 24.89
C SER A 221 17.45 26.97 24.82
N PHE A 222 17.65 25.66 24.75
CA PHE A 222 18.97 25.05 24.75
C PHE A 222 19.57 24.92 23.35
N GLY A 223 20.89 25.09 23.27
CA GLY A 223 21.68 25.10 22.03
C GLY A 223 22.08 23.72 21.53
N PHE A 224 22.81 23.71 20.40
CA PHE A 224 23.27 22.49 19.74
C PHE A 224 24.78 22.34 19.71
N SER A 225 25.57 23.34 20.11
CA SER A 225 27.05 23.25 20.16
C SER A 225 27.54 22.15 21.10
N LYS A 226 26.79 21.91 22.18
CA LYS A 226 26.99 20.82 23.13
C LYS A 226 25.66 20.12 23.33
N ILE A 227 25.58 18.83 22.99
CA ILE A 227 24.36 18.03 23.12
C ILE A 227 24.54 16.94 24.17
N PRO A 228 23.58 16.77 25.09
CA PRO A 228 23.57 15.62 25.99
C PRO A 228 23.30 14.32 25.22
N ALA A 229 24.03 13.26 25.55
CA ALA A 229 23.82 11.93 25.03
C ALA A 229 23.90 10.90 26.17
N PHE A 230 22.91 10.03 26.28
CA PHE A 230 22.88 8.96 27.28
C PHE A 230 23.33 7.65 26.65
N ASP A 231 24.40 7.06 27.20
CA ASP A 231 24.93 5.78 26.76
C ASP A 231 24.18 4.64 27.47
N LEU A 232 23.37 3.88 26.72
CA LEU A 232 22.55 2.79 27.26
C LEU A 232 23.35 1.58 27.75
N GLU A 233 24.61 1.44 27.32
CA GLU A 233 25.49 0.34 27.77
C GLU A 233 26.08 0.66 29.15
N THR A 234 26.51 1.91 29.34
CA THR A 234 27.14 2.35 30.60
C THR A 234 26.17 3.00 31.58
N ASN A 235 24.93 3.29 31.17
CA ASN A 235 23.92 4.06 31.90
C ASN A 235 24.46 5.41 32.41
N ARG A 236 25.14 6.16 31.54
CA ARG A 236 25.74 7.45 31.87
C ARG A 236 25.44 8.51 30.83
N TRP A 237 25.20 9.73 31.32
CA TRP A 237 25.18 10.92 30.49
C TRP A 237 26.58 11.31 30.03
N ARG A 238 26.66 11.87 28.83
CA ARG A 238 27.84 12.49 28.25
C ARG A 238 27.43 13.80 27.58
N ILE A 239 28.28 14.81 27.68
CA ILE A 239 28.12 16.03 26.89
C ILE A 239 29.02 15.94 25.66
N LEU A 240 28.40 15.91 24.48
CA LEU A 240 29.09 15.79 23.20
C LEU A 240 29.19 17.16 22.52
N ASN A 241 30.40 17.52 22.09
CA ASN A 241 30.61 18.74 21.31
C ASN A 241 30.24 18.46 19.85
N THR A 242 29.42 19.31 19.26
CA THR A 242 29.12 19.27 17.82
C THR A 242 29.88 20.37 17.10
N HIS A 243 30.01 20.22 15.78
CA HIS A 243 30.77 21.12 14.94
C HIS A 243 29.95 21.47 13.70
N GLY A 244 30.20 22.62 13.09
CA GLY A 244 29.59 22.97 11.81
C GLY A 244 30.42 22.53 10.62
N ASP A 245 29.95 22.87 9.42
CA ASP A 245 30.70 22.68 8.19
C ASP A 245 32.06 23.41 8.23
N SER A 246 33.07 22.76 7.65
CA SER A 246 34.48 23.16 7.66
C SER A 246 34.83 24.25 6.65
N ASP A 247 33.87 24.82 5.91
CA ASP A 247 34.16 25.83 4.90
C ASP A 247 34.61 27.15 5.58
N GLU A 248 35.91 27.42 5.54
CA GLU A 248 36.58 28.54 6.21
C GLU A 248 36.31 29.89 5.54
N THR A 249 35.70 29.90 4.35
CA THR A 249 35.58 31.10 3.51
C THR A 249 34.47 32.08 3.91
N VAL A 250 33.59 31.71 4.86
CA VAL A 250 32.47 32.58 5.29
C VAL A 250 32.48 32.73 6.82
N ALA A 251 33.27 33.68 7.32
CA ALA A 251 33.40 33.99 8.74
C ALA A 251 32.11 34.54 9.42
N THR A 252 30.98 34.63 8.72
CA THR A 252 29.78 35.36 9.15
C THR A 252 28.52 34.50 9.32
N LEU A 253 28.53 33.19 9.04
CA LEU A 253 27.36 32.32 9.22
C LEU A 253 27.45 31.50 10.53
N PRO A 254 26.31 31.27 11.23
CA PRO A 254 26.29 30.34 12.35
C PRO A 254 26.69 28.95 11.85
N ARG A 255 27.67 28.32 12.52
CA ARG A 255 28.21 27.00 12.14
C ARG A 255 27.31 25.86 12.66
N VAL A 256 26.52 26.12 13.69
CA VAL A 256 25.56 25.18 14.27
C VAL A 256 24.19 25.86 14.40
N PRO A 257 23.09 25.09 14.51
CA PRO A 257 21.77 25.68 14.65
C PRO A 257 21.65 26.54 15.92
N ALA A 258 20.92 27.66 15.82
CA ALA A 258 20.58 28.48 16.99
C ALA A 258 19.76 27.68 18.02
N PRO A 259 19.90 27.98 19.34
CA PRO A 259 19.10 27.36 20.40
C PRO A 259 17.60 27.45 20.12
N ARG A 260 16.85 26.36 20.31
CA ARG A 260 15.41 26.35 20.01
C ARG A 260 14.66 25.20 20.68
N ARG A 261 13.37 25.44 20.90
CA ARG A 261 12.37 24.46 21.31
C ARG A 261 11.26 24.34 20.27
N CYS A 262 10.43 23.31 20.38
CA CYS A 262 9.26 23.10 19.51
C CYS A 262 9.61 23.04 18.01
N HIS A 263 10.81 22.55 17.68
CA HIS A 263 11.22 22.29 16.30
C HIS A 263 10.76 20.89 15.87
N GLY A 264 10.60 20.68 14.57
CA GLY A 264 10.41 19.34 14.03
C GLY A 264 11.75 18.60 13.96
N SER A 265 11.73 17.29 14.18
CA SER A 265 12.90 16.44 13.98
C SER A 265 12.50 15.12 13.32
N VAL A 266 13.39 14.62 12.46
CA VAL A 266 13.31 13.29 11.87
C VAL A 266 14.70 12.68 11.81
N GLN A 267 14.79 11.36 11.90
CA GLN A 267 16.05 10.64 11.74
C GLN A 267 15.95 9.57 10.66
N TYR A 268 17.06 9.32 9.97
CA TYR A 268 17.20 8.21 9.04
C TYR A 268 18.61 7.63 9.11
N THR A 269 18.73 6.37 8.74
CA THR A 269 20.02 5.68 8.64
C THR A 269 20.25 5.35 7.18
N ASP A 270 21.38 5.80 6.64
CA ASP A 270 21.77 5.47 5.28
C ASP A 270 22.12 3.97 5.23
N GLU A 271 21.35 3.20 4.45
CA GLU A 271 21.49 1.73 4.40
C GLU A 271 22.86 1.27 3.88
N ARG A 272 23.55 2.09 3.08
CA ARG A 272 24.83 1.74 2.46
C ARG A 272 26.00 1.98 3.40
N THR A 273 25.94 3.07 4.17
CA THR A 273 27.02 3.50 5.07
C THR A 273 26.78 3.11 6.52
N GLY A 274 25.53 2.79 6.89
CA GLY A 274 25.10 2.58 8.27
C GLY A 274 25.06 3.85 9.11
N THR A 275 25.34 5.03 8.53
CA THR A 275 25.39 6.29 9.26
C THR A 275 24.00 6.83 9.53
N THR A 276 23.68 7.08 10.81
CA THR A 276 22.46 7.77 11.22
C THR A 276 22.62 9.28 11.11
N SER A 277 21.67 9.91 10.41
CA SER A 277 21.55 11.36 10.28
C SER A 277 20.23 11.83 10.88
N VAL A 278 20.26 13.00 11.50
CA VAL A 278 19.09 13.65 12.10
C VAL A 278 18.87 14.97 11.41
N VAL A 279 17.64 15.29 11.05
CA VAL A 279 17.26 16.56 10.45
C VAL A 279 16.33 17.29 11.40
N ILE A 280 16.62 18.57 11.67
CA ILE A 280 15.76 19.46 12.46
C ILE A 280 15.25 20.59 11.57
N SER A 281 14.02 21.05 11.82
CA SER A 281 13.38 22.11 11.04
C SER A 281 12.58 23.07 11.91
N GLY A 282 12.73 24.37 11.65
CA GLY A 282 11.96 25.42 12.31
C GLY A 282 12.19 25.48 13.82
N GLY A 283 11.16 25.85 14.59
CA GLY A 283 11.23 26.03 16.04
C GLY A 283 11.26 27.50 16.47
N TYR A 284 11.40 27.72 17.77
CA TYR A 284 11.37 29.05 18.38
C TYR A 284 12.33 29.13 19.56
N ASN A 285 12.94 30.29 19.79
CA ASN A 285 13.90 30.48 20.88
C ASN A 285 13.45 31.46 21.99
N GLY A 286 12.36 32.20 21.80
CA GLY A 286 11.97 33.33 22.66
C GLY A 286 11.79 34.64 21.88
N ASP A 287 12.59 34.82 20.83
CA ASP A 287 12.61 36.06 20.04
C ASP A 287 12.27 35.79 18.58
N TRP A 288 12.77 34.67 18.05
CA TRP A 288 12.74 34.33 16.63
C TRP A 288 12.09 32.98 16.40
N VAL A 289 11.21 32.92 15.41
CA VAL A 289 10.71 31.68 14.82
C VAL A 289 11.57 31.36 13.61
N PHE A 290 12.01 30.11 13.49
CA PHE A 290 12.93 29.70 12.44
C PHE A 290 12.23 29.00 11.27
N SER A 291 12.85 29.06 10.10
CA SER A 291 12.47 28.32 8.87
C SER A 291 13.62 27.49 8.28
N ASP A 292 14.79 27.54 8.91
CA ASP A 292 15.99 26.81 8.50
C ASP A 292 15.84 25.30 8.74
N VAL A 293 16.63 24.53 7.99
CA VAL A 293 16.73 23.08 8.13
C VAL A 293 18.20 22.67 8.24
N TRP A 294 18.48 21.86 9.25
CA TRP A 294 19.84 21.42 9.57
C TRP A 294 19.90 19.91 9.66
N ARG A 295 21.02 19.34 9.22
CA ARG A 295 21.30 17.90 9.32
C ARG A 295 22.50 17.66 10.22
N LEU A 296 22.35 16.81 11.24
CA LEU A 296 23.43 16.29 12.07
C LEU A 296 23.80 14.89 11.62
N ASN A 297 25.08 14.64 11.36
CA ASN A 297 25.61 13.28 11.25
C ASN A 297 26.00 12.78 12.66
N LEU A 298 25.38 11.70 13.15
CA LEU A 298 25.63 11.22 14.52
C LEU A 298 27.01 10.57 14.69
N SER A 299 27.61 10.06 13.62
CA SER A 299 28.95 9.47 13.67
C SER A 299 30.06 10.52 13.76
N THR A 300 29.89 11.67 13.09
CA THR A 300 30.90 12.75 13.08
C THR A 300 30.54 13.93 13.98
N LEU A 301 29.32 13.98 14.50
CA LEU A 301 28.73 15.11 15.24
C LEU A 301 28.80 16.44 14.48
N GLN A 302 28.75 16.36 13.14
CA GLN A 302 28.79 17.52 12.27
C GLN A 302 27.39 17.94 11.83
N TRP A 303 27.09 19.22 12.04
CA TRP A 303 25.93 19.93 11.52
C TRP A 303 26.21 20.50 10.12
N THR A 304 25.29 20.25 9.20
CA THR A 304 25.26 20.82 7.86
C THR A 304 23.99 21.63 7.67
N HIS A 305 24.11 22.89 7.24
CA HIS A 305 22.97 23.73 6.90
C HIS A 305 22.46 23.37 5.50
N LEU A 306 21.23 22.88 5.39
CA LEU A 306 20.62 22.55 4.12
C LEU A 306 20.06 23.84 3.47
N LYS A 307 20.95 24.69 2.92
CA LYS A 307 20.60 26.03 2.40
C LYS A 307 19.47 26.03 1.37
N GLU A 308 19.38 24.98 0.55
CA GLU A 308 18.33 24.83 -0.46
C GLU A 308 17.01 24.26 0.10
N CYS A 309 17.05 23.76 1.34
CA CYS A 309 15.91 23.21 2.07
C CYS A 309 15.45 24.17 3.17
N SER A 310 14.55 25.09 2.85
CA SER A 310 13.95 25.99 3.82
C SER A 310 12.45 25.83 3.88
N LEU A 311 11.90 25.82 5.10
CA LEU A 311 10.45 25.83 5.30
C LEU A 311 9.83 27.04 4.58
N PRO A 312 8.66 26.88 3.91
CA PRO A 312 8.02 27.98 3.17
C PRO A 312 7.69 29.21 4.03
N CYS A 313 7.48 28.99 5.33
CA CYS A 313 7.39 30.06 6.32
C CYS A 313 7.98 29.60 7.66
N PRO A 314 8.46 30.53 8.51
CA PRO A 314 8.89 30.20 9.86
C PRO A 314 7.75 29.60 10.68
N VAL A 315 8.01 28.44 11.30
CA VAL A 315 6.99 27.69 12.04
C VAL A 315 7.59 27.03 13.28
N TYR A 316 6.84 27.04 14.37
CA TYR A 316 7.17 26.31 15.59
C TYR A 316 5.96 25.54 16.10
N PHE A 317 6.21 24.55 16.95
CA PHE A 317 5.17 23.72 17.56
C PHE A 317 4.35 22.91 16.53
N HIS A 318 4.96 22.69 15.36
CA HIS A 318 4.56 21.75 14.33
C HIS A 318 5.09 20.35 14.69
N SER A 319 4.70 19.35 13.91
CA SER A 319 5.29 18.01 14.02
C SER A 319 5.84 17.60 12.65
N ALA A 320 6.96 16.88 12.68
CA ALA A 320 7.59 16.28 11.51
C ALA A 320 7.55 14.75 11.62
N ALA A 321 7.48 14.06 10.49
CA ALA A 321 7.61 12.60 10.40
C ALA A 321 8.25 12.21 9.08
N LEU A 322 8.89 11.04 9.04
CA LEU A 322 9.63 10.55 7.88
C LEU A 322 9.02 9.25 7.39
N ILE A 323 8.82 9.14 6.07
CA ILE A 323 8.51 7.83 5.46
C ILE A 323 9.81 7.04 5.23
N PRO A 324 9.77 5.69 5.21
CA PRO A 324 10.96 4.86 5.02
C PRO A 324 11.81 5.21 3.80
N GLU A 325 11.18 5.72 2.73
CA GLU A 325 11.84 6.11 1.49
C GLU A 325 12.68 7.40 1.64
N GLY A 326 12.55 8.12 2.76
CA GLY A 326 13.34 9.30 3.10
C GLY A 326 12.71 10.65 2.72
N ARG A 327 11.38 10.69 2.58
CA ARG A 327 10.61 11.92 2.45
C ARG A 327 10.11 12.37 3.82
N MET A 328 10.46 13.59 4.21
CA MET A 328 9.97 14.22 5.42
C MET A 328 8.64 14.90 5.13
N TYR A 329 7.70 14.76 6.04
CA TYR A 329 6.43 15.48 6.07
C TYR A 329 6.35 16.34 7.32
N ILE A 330 5.74 17.52 7.18
CA ILE A 330 5.49 18.47 8.25
C ILE A 330 4.02 18.87 8.20
N PHE A 331 3.39 18.91 9.37
CA PHE A 331 1.99 19.32 9.50
C PHE A 331 1.80 20.28 10.68
N GLY A 332 0.92 21.27 10.45
CA GLY A 332 0.45 22.21 11.45
C GLY A 332 1.53 23.12 12.04
N GLY A 333 1.31 23.55 13.28
CA GLY A 333 2.17 24.50 14.00
C GLY A 333 1.63 25.92 14.01
N ILE A 334 2.44 26.83 14.55
CA ILE A 334 2.15 28.26 14.70
C ILE A 334 3.05 29.05 13.76
N VAL A 335 2.44 29.93 12.98
CA VAL A 335 3.07 30.78 11.98
C VAL A 335 2.70 32.23 12.21
N LYS A 336 3.50 33.16 11.70
CA LYS A 336 3.20 34.60 11.70
C LYS A 336 2.91 35.03 10.27
N VAL A 337 1.65 35.38 9.99
CA VAL A 337 1.20 35.86 8.66
C VAL A 337 0.65 37.26 8.82
N ASN A 338 1.15 38.22 8.05
CA ASN A 338 0.72 39.63 8.11
C ASN A 338 0.75 40.20 9.54
N ASN A 339 1.83 39.92 10.28
CA ASN A 339 2.01 40.26 11.69
C ASN A 339 1.02 39.64 12.69
N LYS A 340 0.13 38.75 12.25
CA LYS A 340 -0.78 38.00 13.13
C LYS A 340 -0.26 36.58 13.36
N VAL A 341 -0.24 36.18 14.63
CA VAL A 341 0.09 34.81 15.02
C VAL A 341 -1.15 33.95 14.81
N GLN A 342 -1.00 32.88 14.02
CA GLN A 342 -2.08 31.94 13.76
C GLN A 342 -1.56 30.51 13.64
N ARG A 343 -2.45 29.53 13.80
CA ARG A 343 -2.14 28.13 13.54
C ARG A 343 -2.37 27.80 12.07
N THR A 344 -1.66 26.81 11.57
CA THR A 344 -1.84 26.28 10.21
C THR A 344 -2.31 24.83 10.23
N ASN A 345 -2.94 24.39 9.14
CA ASN A 345 -3.20 22.99 8.80
C ASN A 345 -2.53 22.60 7.47
N ALA A 346 -1.55 23.38 7.01
CA ALA A 346 -0.79 23.04 5.82
C ALA A 346 0.02 21.76 6.04
N VAL A 347 0.11 20.96 4.97
CA VAL A 347 0.97 19.77 4.89
C VAL A 347 2.09 20.10 3.92
N TYR A 348 3.33 20.05 4.40
CA TYR A 348 4.52 20.22 3.58
C TYR A 348 5.32 18.93 3.52
N SER A 349 6.06 18.71 2.44
CA SER A 349 7.03 17.62 2.39
C SER A 349 8.29 18.00 1.64
N ALA A 350 9.42 17.38 2.00
CA ALA A 350 10.69 17.51 1.30
C ALA A 350 11.41 16.16 1.27
N TRP A 351 12.05 15.85 0.15
CA TRP A 351 12.94 14.69 0.04
C TRP A 351 14.27 15.01 0.73
N LEU A 352 14.63 14.23 1.74
CA LEU A 352 15.91 14.34 2.45
C LEU A 352 16.96 13.37 1.90
N THR A 353 16.51 12.33 1.21
CA THR A 353 17.32 11.39 0.46
C THR A 353 16.81 11.30 -0.97
N ILE A 354 17.61 10.69 -1.85
CA ILE A 354 17.17 10.36 -3.20
C ILE A 354 16.38 9.04 -3.13
N PRO A 355 15.09 9.03 -3.49
CA PRO A 355 14.30 7.80 -3.46
C PRO A 355 14.64 6.87 -4.62
N LYS A 356 14.12 5.65 -4.55
CA LYS A 356 14.21 4.68 -5.65
C LYS A 356 13.61 5.25 -6.94
N LEU A 357 14.15 4.82 -8.08
CA LEU A 357 13.65 5.24 -9.40
C LEU A 357 12.14 4.96 -9.55
N SER A 358 11.63 3.87 -8.97
CA SER A 358 10.20 3.55 -8.97
C SER A 358 9.33 4.66 -8.36
N GLU A 359 9.78 5.28 -7.27
CA GLU A 359 9.05 6.39 -6.62
C GLU A 359 9.10 7.67 -7.45
N ILE A 360 10.25 7.95 -8.07
CA ILE A 360 10.41 9.09 -8.99
C ILE A 360 9.51 8.90 -10.22
N CYS A 361 9.49 7.68 -10.78
CA CYS A 361 8.59 7.32 -11.87
C CYS A 361 7.13 7.44 -11.47
N TRP A 362 6.75 6.99 -10.27
CA TRP A 362 5.37 7.13 -9.76
C TRP A 362 4.96 8.60 -9.60
N GLN A 363 5.85 9.47 -9.12
CA GLN A 363 5.59 10.91 -9.06
C GLN A 363 5.48 11.52 -10.46
N ALA A 364 6.35 11.14 -11.39
CA ALA A 364 6.27 11.58 -12.77
C ALA A 364 4.94 11.16 -13.41
N LEU A 365 4.50 9.91 -13.19
CA LEU A 365 3.20 9.42 -13.65
C LEU A 365 2.05 10.23 -13.10
N ASN A 366 2.00 10.47 -11.79
CA ASN A 366 0.96 11.32 -11.18
C ASN A 366 1.04 12.78 -11.63
N TYR A 367 2.23 13.28 -11.98
CA TYR A 367 2.40 14.62 -12.53
C TYR A 367 1.81 14.74 -13.94
N TYR A 368 2.08 13.77 -14.82
CA TYR A 368 1.57 13.78 -16.19
C TYR A 368 0.11 13.31 -16.29
N TYR A 369 -0.33 12.45 -15.36
CA TYR A 369 -1.67 11.87 -15.31
C TYR A 369 -2.30 12.03 -13.91
N PRO A 370 -2.74 13.25 -13.53
CA PRO A 370 -3.21 13.53 -12.17
C PRO A 370 -4.46 12.77 -11.72
N LYS A 371 -5.21 12.17 -12.65
CA LYS A 371 -6.39 11.34 -12.35
C LYS A 371 -6.01 9.93 -11.88
N LEU A 372 -4.79 9.47 -12.16
CA LEU A 372 -4.35 8.09 -11.87
C LEU A 372 -4.46 7.75 -10.37
N ARG A 373 -4.17 8.72 -9.49
CA ARG A 373 -4.30 8.60 -8.04
C ARG A 373 -5.74 8.45 -7.53
N ASP A 374 -6.72 8.82 -8.34
CA ASP A 374 -8.15 8.71 -8.03
C ASP A 374 -8.78 7.44 -8.62
N CYS A 375 -8.06 6.73 -9.50
CA CYS A 375 -8.52 5.48 -10.09
C CYS A 375 -8.61 4.37 -9.03
N SER A 376 -9.69 3.59 -9.08
CA SER A 376 -9.84 2.44 -8.20
C SER A 376 -8.77 1.40 -8.51
N PRO A 377 -8.38 0.53 -7.55
CA PRO A 377 -7.50 -0.59 -7.84
C PRO A 377 -8.00 -1.44 -9.02
N ASP A 378 -9.31 -1.62 -9.17
CA ASP A 378 -9.89 -2.36 -10.29
C ASP A 378 -9.65 -1.64 -11.62
N ILE A 379 -9.83 -0.31 -11.68
CA ILE A 379 -9.45 0.48 -12.85
C ILE A 379 -7.96 0.29 -13.12
N LEU A 380 -7.09 0.56 -12.13
CA LEU A 380 -5.61 0.39 -12.17
C LEU A 380 -5.14 -1.01 -12.62
N LEU A 381 -5.91 -2.06 -12.32
CA LEU A 381 -5.66 -3.44 -12.75
C LEU A 381 -6.17 -3.71 -14.17
N HIS A 382 -7.27 -3.08 -14.58
CA HIS A 382 -7.74 -3.08 -15.97
C HIS A 382 -6.84 -2.22 -16.88
N ILE A 383 -6.02 -1.35 -16.28
CA ILE A 383 -4.86 -0.71 -16.91
C ILE A 383 -3.74 -1.74 -17.28
N GLY A 384 -3.96 -3.04 -17.12
CA GLY A 384 -3.22 -4.05 -17.87
C GLY A 384 -3.83 -5.44 -17.69
N PRO A 385 -4.41 -6.07 -18.73
CA PRO A 385 -3.62 -6.58 -19.86
C PRO A 385 -4.33 -6.57 -21.23
N CYS A 386 -3.53 -6.52 -22.29
CA CYS A 386 -3.98 -6.47 -23.68
C CYS A 386 -3.87 -7.83 -24.36
N GLY A 387 -4.93 -8.25 -25.07
CA GLY A 387 -4.99 -9.47 -25.90
C GLY A 387 -4.93 -10.82 -25.17
N GLY A 388 -4.43 -10.87 -23.93
CA GLY A 388 -4.34 -12.07 -23.10
C GLY A 388 -3.04 -12.89 -23.22
N LYS A 389 -1.99 -12.36 -23.88
CA LYS A 389 -0.73 -13.08 -24.16
C LYS A 389 -0.04 -13.63 -22.90
N THR A 390 0.29 -12.76 -21.93
CA THR A 390 0.99 -13.16 -20.69
C THR A 390 0.18 -14.17 -19.87
N THR A 391 -1.14 -13.97 -19.80
CA THR A 391 -2.06 -14.92 -19.15
C THR A 391 -2.10 -16.26 -19.88
N GLY A 392 -2.16 -16.23 -21.22
CA GLY A 392 -2.09 -17.40 -22.09
C GLY A 392 -0.81 -18.21 -21.89
N GLN A 393 0.36 -17.57 -21.96
CA GLN A 393 1.64 -18.23 -21.73
C GLN A 393 1.69 -18.94 -20.37
N THR A 394 1.21 -18.29 -19.31
CA THR A 394 1.15 -18.87 -17.96
C THR A 394 0.24 -20.10 -17.91
N ARG A 395 -0.91 -20.05 -18.59
CA ARG A 395 -1.86 -21.16 -18.68
C ARG A 395 -1.33 -22.33 -19.52
N LEU A 396 -0.65 -22.05 -20.63
CA LEU A 396 0.07 -23.04 -21.44
C LEU A 396 1.14 -23.77 -20.62
N CYS A 397 2.00 -23.02 -19.92
CA CYS A 397 3.03 -23.61 -19.05
C CYS A 397 2.41 -24.59 -18.05
N THR A 398 1.39 -24.13 -17.32
CA THR A 398 0.71 -24.95 -16.32
C THR A 398 0.08 -26.20 -16.95
N PHE A 399 -0.49 -26.10 -18.14
CA PHE A 399 -1.14 -27.22 -18.82
C PHE A 399 -0.13 -28.32 -19.19
N PHE A 400 0.96 -27.95 -19.88
CA PHE A 400 1.98 -28.88 -20.35
C PHE A 400 2.83 -29.47 -19.22
N GLU A 401 3.20 -28.67 -18.21
CA GLU A 401 3.91 -29.18 -17.03
C GLU A 401 3.08 -30.24 -16.27
N ASN A 402 1.76 -30.12 -16.26
CA ASN A 402 0.88 -31.13 -15.65
C ASN A 402 0.79 -32.44 -16.45
N MET A 403 1.10 -32.41 -17.75
CA MET A 403 1.29 -33.59 -18.58
C MET A 403 2.71 -34.16 -18.48
N GLY A 404 3.57 -33.55 -17.66
CA GLY A 404 4.94 -34.01 -17.45
C GLY A 404 5.94 -33.47 -18.47
N TRP A 405 5.60 -32.43 -19.23
CA TRP A 405 6.52 -31.74 -20.13
C TRP A 405 7.39 -30.76 -19.36
N LYS A 406 8.59 -30.48 -19.88
CA LYS A 406 9.39 -29.33 -19.47
C LYS A 406 8.94 -28.12 -20.29
N VAL A 407 8.74 -26.97 -19.65
CA VAL A 407 8.40 -25.73 -20.35
C VAL A 407 9.45 -24.65 -20.09
N PHE A 408 9.94 -24.04 -21.15
CA PHE A 408 10.81 -22.86 -21.11
C PHE A 408 10.07 -21.65 -21.65
N ARG A 409 10.34 -20.48 -21.06
CA ARG A 409 9.81 -19.19 -21.51
C ARG A 409 10.97 -18.28 -21.86
N VAL A 410 11.01 -17.84 -23.10
CA VAL A 410 11.98 -16.85 -23.57
C VAL A 410 11.41 -15.46 -23.32
N PRO A 411 12.07 -14.61 -22.53
CA PRO A 411 11.56 -13.28 -22.20
C PRO A 411 11.63 -12.33 -23.41
N GLU A 412 10.71 -11.35 -23.45
CA GLU A 412 10.71 -10.29 -24.47
C GLU A 412 12.03 -9.49 -24.41
N THR A 413 12.81 -9.56 -25.48
CA THR A 413 14.16 -8.96 -25.53
C THR A 413 14.12 -7.43 -25.49
N ALA A 414 13.08 -6.82 -26.07
CA ALA A 414 12.88 -5.38 -26.00
C ALA A 414 12.73 -4.93 -24.54
N THR A 415 11.97 -5.67 -23.73
CA THR A 415 11.83 -5.39 -22.29
C THR A 415 13.17 -5.48 -21.57
N VAL A 416 13.99 -6.48 -21.87
CA VAL A 416 15.34 -6.63 -21.29
C VAL A 416 16.21 -5.40 -21.61
N LEU A 417 16.28 -4.99 -22.87
CA LEU A 417 17.12 -3.87 -23.30
C LEU A 417 16.61 -2.50 -22.79
N LEU A 418 15.30 -2.28 -22.81
CA LEU A 418 14.68 -1.04 -22.31
C LEU A 418 14.83 -0.89 -20.79
N SER A 419 14.73 -2.00 -20.06
CA SER A 419 14.99 -1.99 -18.61
C SER A 419 16.44 -1.63 -18.25
N GLY A 420 17.37 -1.79 -19.20
CA GLY A 420 18.76 -1.38 -19.09
C GLY A 420 19.02 0.11 -19.34
N GLY A 421 17.99 0.92 -19.60
CA GLY A 421 18.09 2.38 -19.70
C GLY A 421 18.08 2.95 -21.13
N ILE A 422 17.88 2.13 -22.16
CA ILE A 422 17.77 2.62 -23.54
C ILE A 422 16.40 3.29 -23.76
N LYS A 423 16.39 4.49 -24.33
CA LYS A 423 15.16 5.24 -24.66
C LYS A 423 15.07 5.50 -26.16
N PHE A 424 13.99 5.07 -26.78
CA PHE A 424 13.76 5.27 -28.23
C PHE A 424 13.73 6.74 -28.66
N THR A 425 13.28 7.64 -27.77
CA THR A 425 13.19 9.08 -28.06
C THR A 425 14.54 9.76 -28.22
N ASP A 426 15.60 9.13 -27.70
CA ASP A 426 16.93 9.71 -27.64
C ASP A 426 17.77 9.27 -28.85
N LEU A 427 17.25 8.36 -29.68
CA LEU A 427 17.93 7.79 -30.83
C LEU A 427 17.56 8.54 -32.11
N ASN A 428 18.57 8.96 -32.87
CA ASN A 428 18.39 9.42 -34.24
C ASN A 428 18.08 8.24 -35.19
N ALA A 429 17.78 8.54 -36.46
CA ALA A 429 17.34 7.51 -37.42
C ALA A 429 18.39 6.41 -37.71
N GLU A 430 19.68 6.70 -37.57
CA GLU A 430 20.77 5.72 -37.75
C GLU A 430 20.95 4.89 -36.47
N GLU A 431 20.94 5.53 -35.31
CA GLU A 431 20.99 4.87 -34.01
C GLU A 431 19.79 3.95 -33.79
N GLY A 432 18.60 4.37 -34.22
CA GLY A 432 17.39 3.55 -34.20
C GLY A 432 17.50 2.32 -35.10
N PHE A 433 18.14 2.45 -36.27
CA PHE A 433 18.43 1.31 -37.15
C PHE A 433 19.38 0.31 -36.47
N LYS A 434 20.51 0.80 -35.94
CA LYS A 434 21.48 -0.03 -35.20
C LYS A 434 20.86 -0.67 -33.96
N PHE A 435 19.97 0.05 -33.26
CA PHE A 435 19.26 -0.50 -32.13
C PHE A 435 18.36 -1.67 -32.53
N GLN A 436 17.56 -1.52 -33.60
CA GLN A 436 16.70 -2.59 -34.10
C GLN A 436 17.52 -3.81 -34.54
N GLU A 437 18.67 -3.61 -35.19
CA GLU A 437 19.59 -4.69 -35.53
C GLU A 437 20.10 -5.42 -34.28
N ASN A 438 20.59 -4.68 -33.28
CA ASN A 438 21.10 -5.28 -32.04
C ASN A 438 20.00 -5.95 -31.20
N LEU A 439 18.77 -5.40 -31.21
CA LEU A 439 17.60 -6.00 -30.60
C LEU A 439 17.34 -7.39 -31.20
N LEU A 440 17.33 -7.49 -32.53
CA LEU A 440 17.12 -8.75 -33.23
C LEU A 440 18.27 -9.73 -32.99
N ARG A 441 19.54 -9.30 -33.07
CA ARG A 441 20.71 -10.14 -32.73
C ARG A 441 20.58 -10.74 -31.33
N THR A 442 20.22 -9.91 -30.35
CA THR A 442 20.07 -10.33 -28.95
C THR A 442 18.91 -11.32 -28.81
N MET A 443 17.78 -11.05 -29.45
CA MET A 443 16.62 -11.94 -29.44
C MET A 443 16.98 -13.33 -29.97
N LEU A 444 17.66 -13.39 -31.12
CA LEU A 444 18.10 -14.65 -31.71
C LEU A 444 19.05 -15.42 -30.78
N GLN A 445 19.96 -14.72 -30.10
CA GLN A 445 20.91 -15.35 -29.19
C GLN A 445 20.22 -15.93 -27.93
N ILE A 446 19.29 -15.18 -27.33
CA ILE A 446 18.55 -15.66 -26.15
C ILE A 446 17.72 -16.88 -26.55
N GLU A 447 16.98 -16.81 -27.65
CA GLU A 447 16.20 -17.93 -28.16
C GLU A 447 17.06 -19.17 -28.44
N ASN A 448 18.20 -19.01 -29.12
CA ASN A 448 19.13 -20.12 -29.41
C ASN A 448 19.60 -20.80 -28.12
N THR A 449 19.85 -20.01 -27.05
CA THR A 449 20.21 -20.55 -25.73
C THR A 449 19.11 -21.47 -25.19
N PHE A 450 17.85 -21.05 -25.29
CA PHE A 450 16.72 -21.88 -24.85
C PHE A 450 16.48 -23.08 -25.76
N PHE A 451 16.69 -22.96 -27.08
CA PHE A 451 16.58 -24.08 -28.01
C PHE A 451 17.60 -25.18 -27.70
N GLN A 452 18.86 -24.82 -27.44
CA GLN A 452 19.90 -25.77 -27.01
C GLN A 452 19.57 -26.42 -25.65
N LEU A 453 18.99 -25.67 -24.72
CA LEU A 453 18.48 -26.22 -23.45
C LEU A 453 17.29 -27.16 -23.65
N GLY A 454 16.47 -26.92 -24.68
CA GLY A 454 15.39 -27.82 -25.09
C GLY A 454 15.91 -29.14 -25.65
N GLU A 455 16.91 -29.08 -26.54
CA GLU A 455 17.55 -30.25 -27.16
C GLU A 455 18.24 -31.16 -26.13
N SER A 456 18.83 -30.56 -25.09
CA SER A 456 19.44 -31.31 -23.98
C SER A 456 18.44 -31.87 -22.97
N CYS A 457 17.14 -31.62 -23.13
CA CYS A 457 16.11 -32.09 -22.22
C CYS A 457 15.75 -33.56 -22.48
N SER A 458 15.78 -34.39 -21.44
CA SER A 458 15.39 -35.81 -21.52
C SER A 458 13.87 -36.06 -21.49
N ARG A 459 13.07 -34.99 -21.47
CA ARG A 459 11.60 -35.01 -21.42
C ARG A 459 11.05 -34.20 -22.57
N ASN A 460 9.80 -34.48 -22.96
CA ASN A 460 9.08 -33.62 -23.92
C ASN A 460 9.17 -32.16 -23.47
N CYS A 461 9.61 -31.29 -24.37
CA CYS A 461 9.92 -29.91 -24.07
C CYS A 461 9.09 -28.96 -24.93
N LEU A 462 8.53 -27.92 -24.31
CA LEU A 462 7.83 -26.82 -24.98
C LEU A 462 8.60 -25.52 -24.70
N ILE A 463 8.95 -24.79 -25.73
CA ILE A 463 9.61 -23.48 -25.62
C ILE A 463 8.63 -22.43 -26.12
N ILE A 464 8.35 -21.43 -25.29
CA ILE A 464 7.42 -20.34 -25.59
C ILE A 464 8.21 -19.06 -25.71
N CYS A 465 8.21 -18.44 -26.90
CA CYS A 465 8.85 -17.15 -27.13
C CYS A 465 7.83 -16.00 -26.95
N ASP A 466 8.15 -15.05 -26.05
CA ASP A 466 7.34 -13.84 -25.87
C ASP A 466 7.71 -12.80 -26.93
N ARG A 467 6.97 -12.83 -28.06
CA ARG A 467 7.28 -12.22 -29.37
C ARG A 467 8.41 -12.93 -30.13
N GLY A 468 8.24 -13.07 -31.43
CA GLY A 468 9.23 -13.73 -32.30
C GLY A 468 9.96 -12.75 -33.21
N ALA A 469 10.99 -13.24 -33.90
CA ALA A 469 11.94 -12.47 -34.71
C ALA A 469 11.26 -11.58 -35.76
N MET A 470 10.17 -12.05 -36.38
CA MET A 470 9.47 -11.29 -37.42
C MET A 470 8.70 -10.08 -36.85
N ASP A 471 8.37 -10.03 -35.55
CA ASP A 471 7.70 -8.86 -34.96
C ASP A 471 8.52 -7.58 -35.15
N ALA A 472 9.85 -7.68 -35.22
CA ALA A 472 10.74 -6.55 -35.47
C ALA A 472 10.47 -5.88 -36.84
N SER A 473 10.04 -6.65 -37.85
CA SER A 473 9.75 -6.11 -39.18
C SER A 473 8.53 -5.18 -39.19
N ALA A 474 7.64 -5.28 -38.20
CA ALA A 474 6.47 -4.40 -38.07
C ALA A 474 6.85 -2.95 -37.68
N PHE A 475 8.06 -2.74 -37.15
CA PHE A 475 8.52 -1.45 -36.61
C PHE A 475 9.54 -0.73 -37.51
N ILE A 476 9.85 -1.28 -38.68
CA ILE A 476 10.85 -0.74 -39.60
C ILE A 476 10.34 -0.78 -41.04
N SER A 477 10.80 0.14 -41.91
CA SER A 477 10.41 0.12 -43.32
C SER A 477 10.96 -1.13 -44.03
N LYS A 478 10.25 -1.59 -45.07
CA LYS A 478 10.62 -2.77 -45.85
C LYS A 478 12.06 -2.68 -46.39
N ASP A 479 12.45 -1.53 -46.96
CA ASP A 479 13.80 -1.33 -47.51
C ASP A 479 14.89 -1.47 -46.43
N LYS A 480 14.63 -0.94 -45.23
CA LYS A 480 15.55 -1.06 -44.09
C LYS A 480 15.58 -2.48 -43.52
N TRP A 481 14.44 -3.18 -43.50
CA TRP A 481 14.40 -4.60 -43.12
C TRP A 481 15.23 -5.45 -44.07
N GLU A 482 15.07 -5.28 -45.38
CA GLU A 482 15.83 -6.00 -46.40
C GLU A 482 17.34 -5.72 -46.29
N LEU A 483 17.72 -4.46 -46.05
CA LEU A 483 19.11 -4.08 -45.80
C LEU A 483 19.67 -4.75 -44.54
N MET A 484 18.90 -4.79 -43.45
CA MET A 484 19.30 -5.46 -42.20
C MET A 484 19.44 -6.97 -42.38
N MET A 485 18.54 -7.61 -43.14
CA MET A 485 18.65 -9.02 -43.48
C MET A 485 19.94 -9.30 -44.25
N ALA A 486 20.19 -8.52 -45.30
CA ALA A 486 21.38 -8.67 -46.14
C ALA A 486 22.69 -8.44 -45.36
N SER A 487 22.77 -7.39 -44.52
CA SER A 487 23.98 -7.06 -43.76
C SER A 487 24.33 -8.09 -42.69
N ASN A 488 23.34 -8.86 -42.23
CA ASN A 488 23.50 -9.86 -41.17
C ASN A 488 23.59 -11.30 -41.69
N GLY A 489 23.41 -11.51 -43.00
CA GLY A 489 23.27 -12.86 -43.57
C GLY A 489 22.00 -13.58 -43.10
N TRP A 490 20.97 -12.82 -42.70
CA TRP A 490 19.67 -13.37 -42.34
C TRP A 490 18.75 -13.42 -43.56
N ASN A 491 17.74 -14.28 -43.48
CA ASN A 491 16.70 -14.33 -44.48
C ASN A 491 15.35 -14.63 -43.83
N ASN A 492 14.27 -14.18 -44.47
CA ASN A 492 12.93 -14.31 -43.93
C ASN A 492 12.47 -15.77 -43.81
N VAL A 493 12.96 -16.70 -44.63
CA VAL A 493 12.57 -18.11 -44.54
C VAL A 493 13.13 -18.72 -43.26
N GLU A 494 14.39 -18.45 -42.94
CA GLU A 494 14.99 -18.89 -41.68
C GLU A 494 14.29 -18.26 -40.47
N LEU A 495 14.09 -16.94 -40.47
CA LEU A 495 13.48 -16.24 -39.32
C LEU A 495 11.99 -16.55 -39.14
N ARG A 496 11.24 -16.70 -40.23
CA ARG A 496 9.80 -16.98 -40.20
C ARG A 496 9.54 -18.47 -40.09
N ASP A 497 9.97 -19.26 -41.07
CA ASP A 497 9.50 -20.64 -41.32
C ASP A 497 10.27 -21.71 -40.56
N ASN A 498 11.60 -21.62 -40.54
CA ASN A 498 12.43 -22.69 -39.98
C ASN A 498 12.65 -22.54 -38.47
N ARG A 499 12.53 -21.33 -37.94
CA ARG A 499 12.85 -21.03 -36.55
C ARG A 499 11.75 -21.38 -35.55
N TYR A 500 10.49 -21.27 -35.94
CA TYR A 500 9.34 -21.50 -35.06
C TYR A 500 8.48 -22.64 -35.59
N ASN A 501 8.12 -23.60 -34.74
CA ASN A 501 7.27 -24.71 -35.19
C ASN A 501 5.79 -24.30 -35.36
N GLN A 502 5.37 -23.23 -34.67
CA GLN A 502 4.02 -22.68 -34.69
C GLN A 502 4.04 -21.23 -34.22
N ILE A 503 3.21 -20.39 -34.83
CA ILE A 503 2.99 -19.01 -34.44
C ILE A 503 1.55 -18.84 -33.98
N ILE A 504 1.36 -18.19 -32.83
CA ILE A 504 0.04 -17.94 -32.25
C ILE A 504 -0.15 -16.44 -32.06
N HIS A 505 -1.02 -15.85 -32.88
CA HIS A 505 -1.39 -14.45 -32.75
C HIS A 505 -2.60 -14.29 -31.83
N MET A 506 -2.37 -13.79 -30.62
CA MET A 506 -3.45 -13.39 -29.71
C MET A 506 -3.91 -11.97 -30.04
N VAL A 507 -5.09 -11.86 -30.68
CA VAL A 507 -5.68 -10.59 -31.14
C VAL A 507 -5.89 -9.64 -29.95
N SER A 508 -5.47 -8.39 -30.11
CA SER A 508 -5.66 -7.32 -29.11
C SER A 508 -7.14 -7.14 -28.74
N ALA A 509 -7.42 -6.73 -27.51
CA ALA A 509 -8.80 -6.38 -27.09
C ALA A 509 -9.35 -5.19 -27.91
N ALA A 510 -8.48 -4.40 -28.55
CA ALA A 510 -8.88 -3.32 -29.46
C ALA A 510 -9.74 -3.80 -30.65
N ASN A 511 -9.76 -5.10 -30.94
CA ASN A 511 -10.48 -5.67 -32.07
C ASN A 511 -11.46 -6.76 -31.61
N GLY A 512 -12.75 -6.43 -31.52
CA GLY A 512 -13.84 -7.35 -31.14
C GLY A 512 -14.03 -7.56 -29.64
N ALA A 513 -13.34 -6.79 -28.80
CA ALA A 513 -13.54 -6.73 -27.35
C ALA A 513 -13.25 -5.31 -26.82
N GLU A 514 -13.69 -4.29 -27.58
CA GLU A 514 -13.38 -2.87 -27.40
C GLU A 514 -13.80 -2.34 -26.03
N ASP A 515 -14.91 -2.86 -25.49
CA ASP A 515 -15.38 -2.56 -24.13
C ASP A 515 -14.33 -2.90 -23.05
N PHE A 516 -13.36 -3.75 -23.38
CA PHE A 516 -12.23 -4.15 -22.54
C PHE A 516 -10.90 -3.53 -22.99
N TYR A 517 -10.92 -2.63 -23.99
CA TYR A 517 -9.78 -1.86 -24.48
C TYR A 517 -9.92 -0.38 -24.07
N SER A 518 -9.43 -0.04 -22.89
CA SER A 518 -9.41 1.35 -22.41
C SER A 518 -8.11 2.05 -22.82
N THR A 519 -8.17 3.26 -23.35
CA THR A 519 -6.98 4.11 -23.57
C THR A 519 -6.86 5.22 -22.53
N GLU A 520 -7.89 5.42 -21.70
CA GLU A 520 -7.99 6.57 -20.78
C GLU A 520 -7.11 6.43 -19.52
N ASP A 521 -6.36 5.34 -19.43
CA ASP A 521 -5.76 4.90 -18.17
C ASP A 521 -4.34 4.29 -18.32
N HIS A 522 -3.86 3.92 -19.52
CA HIS A 522 -2.57 3.19 -19.67
C HIS A 522 -1.30 4.06 -19.74
N ALA A 523 -0.37 3.85 -18.80
CA ALA A 523 0.94 4.53 -18.74
C ALA A 523 1.97 4.18 -19.85
N CYS A 524 1.66 3.23 -20.74
CA CYS A 524 2.62 2.74 -21.74
C CYS A 524 2.04 2.61 -23.16
N ARG A 525 0.79 3.05 -23.37
CA ARG A 525 0.09 2.99 -24.66
C ARG A 525 -0.47 4.36 -24.97
N SER A 526 0.12 5.03 -25.94
CA SER A 526 -0.35 6.32 -26.45
C SER A 526 -1.28 6.17 -27.64
N GLU A 527 -1.41 4.96 -28.20
CA GLU A 527 -2.28 4.69 -29.34
C GLU A 527 -3.77 4.61 -28.98
N GLY A 528 -4.61 5.30 -29.75
CA GLY A 528 -6.06 5.10 -29.76
C GLY A 528 -6.44 3.68 -30.19
N VAL A 529 -7.71 3.29 -29.99
CA VAL A 529 -8.25 1.97 -30.40
C VAL A 529 -7.92 1.67 -31.87
N GLU A 530 -8.02 2.68 -32.74
CA GLU A 530 -7.75 2.56 -34.18
C GLU A 530 -6.28 2.26 -34.47
N LEU A 531 -5.35 3.03 -33.88
CA LEU A 531 -3.91 2.80 -34.06
C LEU A 531 -3.49 1.47 -33.42
N ALA A 532 -4.12 1.05 -32.33
CA ALA A 532 -3.89 -0.25 -31.73
C ALA A 532 -4.35 -1.42 -32.61
N ARG A 533 -5.46 -1.28 -33.33
CA ARG A 533 -5.90 -2.24 -34.35
C ARG A 533 -4.89 -2.30 -35.49
N GLU A 534 -4.40 -1.14 -35.95
CA GLU A 534 -3.40 -1.07 -37.02
C GLU A 534 -2.09 -1.76 -36.60
N LEU A 535 -1.61 -1.51 -35.39
CA LEU A 535 -0.40 -2.14 -34.85
C LEU A 535 -0.58 -3.65 -34.65
N ASP A 536 -1.73 -4.10 -34.14
CA ASP A 536 -2.04 -5.53 -34.02
C ASP A 536 -2.07 -6.22 -35.39
N TYR A 537 -2.64 -5.54 -36.39
CA TYR A 537 -2.65 -6.01 -37.77
C TYR A 537 -1.25 -6.08 -38.38
N LYS A 538 -0.40 -5.05 -38.18
CA LYS A 538 1.00 -5.06 -38.66
C LYS A 538 1.82 -6.19 -38.03
N ALA A 539 1.64 -6.43 -36.74
CA ALA A 539 2.28 -7.54 -36.05
C ALA A 539 1.83 -8.90 -36.60
N ALA A 540 0.52 -9.10 -36.80
CA ALA A 540 0.00 -10.31 -37.45
C ALA A 540 0.51 -10.48 -38.89
N ALA A 541 0.55 -9.37 -39.65
CA ALA A 541 0.99 -9.36 -41.05
C ALA A 541 2.46 -9.76 -41.21
N ALA A 542 3.31 -9.48 -40.22
CA ALA A 542 4.72 -9.87 -40.23
C ALA A 542 4.93 -11.39 -40.32
N TRP A 543 3.95 -12.18 -39.88
CA TRP A 543 3.99 -13.64 -39.89
C TRP A 543 3.26 -14.27 -41.07
N VAL A 544 2.67 -13.47 -41.96
CA VAL A 544 1.98 -13.99 -43.14
C VAL A 544 2.95 -14.80 -44.01
N GLY A 545 2.52 -16.01 -44.36
CA GLY A 545 3.30 -16.98 -45.10
C GLY A 545 3.98 -18.05 -44.23
N HIS A 546 3.95 -17.94 -42.90
CA HIS A 546 4.37 -19.04 -42.03
C HIS A 546 3.43 -20.25 -42.23
N PRO A 547 3.94 -21.49 -42.38
CA PRO A 547 3.10 -22.68 -42.63
C PRO A 547 2.08 -22.97 -41.51
N TYR A 548 2.37 -22.56 -40.28
CA TYR A 548 1.56 -22.83 -39.09
C TYR A 548 1.33 -21.54 -38.30
N PHE A 549 0.38 -20.74 -38.77
CA PHE A 549 0.00 -19.45 -38.17
C PHE A 549 -1.46 -19.48 -37.71
N ASP A 550 -1.67 -19.48 -36.39
CA ASP A 550 -2.99 -19.54 -35.77
C ASP A 550 -3.36 -18.17 -35.17
N VAL A 551 -4.58 -17.70 -35.47
CA VAL A 551 -5.10 -16.43 -34.96
C VAL A 551 -6.20 -16.70 -33.94
N ILE A 552 -6.01 -16.19 -32.72
CA ILE A 552 -6.97 -16.34 -31.61
C ILE A 552 -7.68 -15.00 -31.38
N ASP A 553 -8.86 -14.89 -31.98
CA ASP A 553 -9.72 -13.70 -31.94
C ASP A 553 -10.48 -13.51 -30.61
N ASN A 554 -11.27 -12.43 -30.51
CA ASN A 554 -12.10 -12.12 -29.34
C ASN A 554 -13.58 -12.55 -29.51
N SER A 555 -13.89 -13.51 -30.38
CA SER A 555 -15.26 -13.93 -30.67
C SER A 555 -16.00 -14.61 -29.50
N GLN A 556 -15.28 -15.04 -28.47
CA GLN A 556 -15.79 -15.74 -27.29
C GLN A 556 -15.29 -15.07 -26.02
N ASP A 557 -15.80 -15.51 -24.86
CA ASP A 557 -15.29 -15.03 -23.58
C ASP A 557 -13.79 -15.33 -23.38
N PHE A 558 -13.20 -14.63 -22.41
CA PHE A 558 -11.76 -14.68 -22.20
C PHE A 558 -11.23 -16.07 -21.84
N GLU A 559 -11.95 -16.88 -21.06
CA GLU A 559 -11.46 -18.23 -20.73
C GLU A 559 -11.57 -19.16 -21.94
N ALA A 560 -12.64 -19.05 -22.74
CA ALA A 560 -12.78 -19.79 -23.98
C ALA A 560 -11.70 -19.41 -24.99
N LYS A 561 -11.34 -18.12 -25.08
CA LYS A 561 -10.20 -17.62 -25.87
C LYS A 561 -8.89 -18.30 -25.46
N ILE A 562 -8.60 -18.38 -24.16
CA ILE A 562 -7.40 -19.05 -23.64
C ILE A 562 -7.43 -20.56 -23.89
N CYS A 563 -8.61 -21.21 -23.81
CA CYS A 563 -8.74 -22.63 -24.11
C CYS A 563 -8.49 -22.94 -25.59
N ARG A 564 -9.02 -22.14 -26.53
CA ARG A 564 -8.73 -22.27 -27.96
C ARG A 564 -7.24 -22.13 -28.26
N MET A 565 -6.58 -21.17 -27.62
CA MET A 565 -5.12 -21.02 -27.75
C MET A 565 -4.38 -22.30 -27.32
N ILE A 566 -4.75 -22.92 -26.19
CA ILE A 566 -4.14 -24.19 -25.75
C ILE A 566 -4.48 -25.32 -26.71
N GLU A 567 -5.70 -25.36 -27.22
CA GLU A 567 -6.18 -26.38 -28.16
C GLU A 567 -5.37 -26.37 -29.46
N CYS A 568 -5.14 -25.19 -30.05
CA CYS A 568 -4.30 -25.03 -31.25
C CYS A 568 -2.90 -25.62 -31.06
N VAL A 569 -2.27 -25.42 -29.89
CA VAL A 569 -0.96 -26.01 -29.59
C VAL A 569 -1.05 -27.53 -29.46
N CYS A 570 -2.08 -28.03 -28.78
CA CYS A 570 -2.25 -29.46 -28.57
C CYS A 570 -2.51 -30.20 -29.90
N GLN A 571 -3.41 -29.68 -30.73
CA GLN A 571 -3.69 -30.22 -32.07
C GLN A 571 -2.40 -30.28 -32.90
N LYS A 572 -1.57 -29.23 -32.84
CA LYS A 572 -0.32 -29.18 -33.59
C LYS A 572 0.72 -30.20 -33.12
N LEU A 573 0.76 -30.47 -31.82
CA LEU A 573 1.63 -31.48 -31.22
C LEU A 573 1.07 -32.92 -31.34
N GLY A 574 -0.10 -33.10 -31.95
CA GLY A 574 -0.78 -34.40 -32.04
C GLY A 574 -1.29 -34.90 -30.68
N ILE A 575 -1.48 -34.00 -29.71
CA ILE A 575 -2.01 -34.31 -28.40
C ILE A 575 -3.53 -34.27 -28.49
N ASP A 576 -4.14 -35.46 -28.44
CA ASP A 576 -5.58 -35.57 -28.30
C ASP A 576 -6.01 -35.05 -26.93
N THR A 577 -6.77 -33.95 -26.93
CA THR A 577 -7.32 -33.35 -25.71
C THR A 577 -8.74 -33.83 -25.43
N GLY A 578 -9.27 -34.72 -26.25
CA GLY A 578 -10.64 -35.22 -26.18
C GLY A 578 -11.63 -34.07 -26.22
N ASP A 579 -12.48 -34.00 -25.21
CA ASP A 579 -13.46 -32.94 -25.03
C ASP A 579 -13.05 -31.89 -23.99
N ARG A 580 -11.84 -32.02 -23.43
CA ARG A 580 -11.37 -31.25 -22.26
C ARG A 580 -11.32 -29.74 -22.51
N LEU A 581 -11.00 -29.33 -23.73
CA LEU A 581 -10.85 -27.93 -24.13
C LEU A 581 -12.09 -27.35 -24.82
N ARG A 582 -13.15 -28.16 -25.01
CA ARG A 582 -14.44 -27.67 -25.52
C ARG A 582 -15.03 -26.64 -24.57
N SER A 583 -15.74 -25.66 -25.10
CA SER A 583 -16.41 -24.62 -24.30
C SER A 583 -17.44 -25.17 -23.30
N SER A 584 -18.04 -26.33 -23.59
CA SER A 584 -18.95 -27.05 -22.69
C SER A 584 -18.25 -27.94 -21.66
N SER A 585 -16.92 -28.05 -21.72
CA SER A 585 -16.13 -28.84 -20.79
C SER A 585 -16.23 -28.29 -19.38
N ARG A 586 -16.67 -29.14 -18.45
CA ARG A 586 -16.80 -28.79 -17.04
C ARG A 586 -15.98 -29.73 -16.18
N LYS A 587 -15.57 -29.23 -15.02
CA LYS A 587 -14.94 -30.07 -14.02
C LYS A 587 -15.99 -30.99 -13.39
N VAL A 588 -15.80 -32.30 -13.51
CA VAL A 588 -16.61 -33.31 -12.83
C VAL A 588 -15.81 -33.99 -11.71
N LYS A 589 -16.50 -34.41 -10.66
CA LYS A 589 -15.90 -35.01 -9.46
C LYS A 589 -16.68 -36.24 -9.03
N PHE A 590 -15.98 -37.31 -8.72
CA PHE A 590 -16.55 -38.58 -8.29
C PHE A 590 -15.98 -39.03 -6.95
N LEU A 591 -16.84 -39.62 -6.12
CA LEU A 591 -16.43 -40.28 -4.88
C LEU A 591 -15.94 -41.69 -5.19
N VAL A 592 -14.72 -42.02 -4.77
CA VAL A 592 -14.12 -43.35 -4.95
C VAL A 592 -14.10 -44.09 -3.61
N LYS A 593 -14.49 -45.37 -3.62
CA LYS A 593 -14.51 -46.22 -2.43
C LYS A 593 -13.14 -46.86 -2.18
N ALA A 594 -12.75 -46.98 -0.91
CA ALA A 594 -11.60 -47.78 -0.49
C ALA A 594 -11.95 -49.29 -0.43
N PRO A 595 -10.94 -50.18 -0.53
CA PRO A 595 -9.51 -49.92 -0.80
C PRO A 595 -9.23 -49.58 -2.27
N LEU A 596 -8.07 -48.96 -2.53
CA LEU A 596 -7.60 -48.78 -3.91
C LEU A 596 -7.03 -50.11 -4.44
N PRO A 597 -7.15 -50.37 -5.75
CA PRO A 597 -6.50 -51.52 -6.39
C PRO A 597 -4.97 -51.42 -6.33
N ALA A 598 -4.28 -52.51 -6.64
CA ALA A 598 -2.82 -52.52 -6.63
C ALA A 598 -2.24 -51.53 -7.64
N ASP A 599 -1.06 -50.96 -7.36
CA ASP A 599 -0.41 -49.99 -8.25
C ASP A 599 -0.15 -50.55 -9.66
N THR A 600 -0.08 -51.87 -9.81
CA THR A 600 0.04 -52.59 -11.10
C THR A 600 -1.20 -52.51 -11.98
N GLU A 601 -2.37 -52.25 -11.41
CA GLU A 601 -3.63 -52.11 -12.15
C GLU A 601 -3.83 -50.68 -12.68
N PHE A 602 -3.05 -49.71 -12.19
CA PHE A 602 -3.10 -48.35 -12.70
C PHE A 602 -2.33 -48.24 -14.02
N PRO A 603 -2.83 -47.47 -15.00
CA PRO A 603 -2.00 -47.02 -16.11
C PRO A 603 -0.83 -46.16 -15.58
N PRO A 604 0.20 -45.88 -16.40
CA PRO A 604 1.32 -45.04 -16.00
C PRO A 604 0.85 -43.76 -15.30
N PHE A 605 1.28 -43.59 -14.05
CA PHE A 605 0.81 -42.52 -13.18
C PHE A 605 1.96 -41.75 -12.54
N GLN A 606 1.63 -40.57 -12.00
CA GLN A 606 2.54 -39.73 -11.23
C GLN A 606 1.85 -39.27 -9.95
N ASP A 607 2.53 -39.44 -8.82
CA ASP A 607 2.05 -39.01 -7.51
C ASP A 607 2.67 -37.66 -7.12
N PHE A 608 1.82 -36.75 -6.62
CA PHE A 608 2.23 -35.46 -6.11
C PHE A 608 1.71 -35.27 -4.68
N ASP A 609 2.57 -34.76 -3.80
CA ASP A 609 2.14 -34.28 -2.50
C ASP A 609 1.55 -32.88 -2.66
N VAL A 610 0.36 -32.68 -2.11
CA VAL A 610 -0.37 -31.42 -2.21
C VAL A 610 -0.86 -30.99 -0.83
N VAL A 611 -0.51 -29.76 -0.46
CA VAL A 611 -0.91 -29.10 0.78
C VAL A 611 -1.71 -27.85 0.45
N HIS A 612 -2.89 -27.71 1.04
CA HIS A 612 -3.73 -26.53 0.91
C HIS A 612 -3.95 -25.82 2.25
N ASN A 613 -3.92 -24.50 2.23
CA ASN A 613 -4.24 -23.64 3.36
C ASN A 613 -5.22 -22.56 2.90
N TYR A 614 -6.29 -22.30 3.64
CA TYR A 614 -7.13 -21.13 3.39
C TYR A 614 -6.56 -19.92 4.13
N LEU A 615 -6.71 -18.73 3.53
CA LEU A 615 -6.25 -17.47 4.11
C LEU A 615 -7.42 -16.62 4.56
N GLN A 616 -7.20 -15.80 5.59
CA GLN A 616 -8.22 -14.87 6.07
C GLN A 616 -8.65 -13.92 4.95
N SER A 617 -9.95 -13.83 4.71
CA SER A 617 -10.53 -13.01 3.63
C SER A 617 -11.43 -11.92 4.20
N LYS A 618 -11.30 -10.69 3.69
CA LYS A 618 -12.04 -9.50 4.17
C LYS A 618 -13.56 -9.56 3.95
N SER A 619 -14.04 -10.52 3.16
CA SER A 619 -15.46 -10.71 2.84
C SER A 619 -15.80 -12.20 2.89
N PRO A 620 -16.94 -12.60 3.49
CA PRO A 620 -17.39 -14.01 3.52
C PRO A 620 -17.60 -14.62 2.12
N LYS A 621 -17.79 -13.77 1.10
CA LYS A 621 -18.04 -14.18 -0.29
C LYS A 621 -16.76 -14.34 -1.11
N MET A 622 -15.60 -14.02 -0.55
CA MET A 622 -14.30 -14.15 -1.20
C MET A 622 -13.50 -15.26 -0.53
N GLN A 623 -12.88 -16.13 -1.34
CA GLN A 623 -12.07 -17.23 -0.83
C GLN A 623 -10.63 -17.07 -1.33
N ALA A 624 -9.68 -16.99 -0.42
CA ALA A 624 -8.25 -16.99 -0.72
C ALA A 624 -7.60 -18.30 -0.23
N ARG A 625 -6.77 -18.94 -1.07
CA ARG A 625 -6.10 -20.20 -0.72
C ARG A 625 -4.65 -20.30 -1.20
N LEU A 626 -3.83 -20.80 -0.28
CA LEU A 626 -2.52 -21.45 -0.37
C LEU A 626 -2.57 -22.79 -1.09
N ARG A 627 -1.79 -23.04 -2.16
CA ARG A 627 -1.47 -24.39 -2.63
C ARG A 627 0.03 -24.59 -2.76
N LYS A 628 0.57 -25.59 -2.06
CA LYS A 628 1.91 -26.15 -2.25
C LYS A 628 1.75 -27.52 -2.90
N ARG A 629 2.36 -27.74 -4.06
CA ARG A 629 2.33 -29.03 -4.78
C ARG A 629 3.74 -29.43 -5.18
N GLY A 630 4.12 -30.68 -5.01
CA GLY A 630 5.47 -31.12 -5.33
C GLY A 630 5.68 -32.62 -5.30
N GLN A 631 6.89 -33.02 -5.67
CA GLN A 631 7.38 -34.41 -5.57
C GLN A 631 8.90 -34.37 -5.42
N LYS A 632 9.47 -35.37 -4.74
CA LYS A 632 10.94 -35.54 -4.59
C LYS A 632 11.67 -34.27 -4.12
N GLY A 633 11.07 -33.51 -3.19
CA GLY A 633 11.67 -32.28 -2.65
C GLY A 633 11.51 -31.01 -3.49
N HIS A 634 10.94 -31.10 -4.70
CA HIS A 634 10.68 -29.93 -5.55
C HIS A 634 9.23 -29.48 -5.46
N TRP A 635 9.00 -28.17 -5.33
CA TRP A 635 7.69 -27.60 -5.01
C TRP A 635 7.30 -26.43 -5.91
N SER A 636 6.01 -26.35 -6.25
CA SER A 636 5.36 -25.17 -6.82
C SER A 636 4.34 -24.59 -5.84
N TYR A 637 4.23 -23.26 -5.85
CA TYR A 637 3.41 -22.49 -4.92
C TYR A 637 2.46 -21.60 -5.70
N ILE A 638 1.16 -21.72 -5.41
CA ILE A 638 0.12 -20.94 -6.08
C ILE A 638 -0.79 -20.32 -5.03
N HIS A 639 -1.01 -19.01 -5.13
CA HIS A 639 -2.08 -18.30 -4.46
C HIS A 639 -3.30 -18.24 -5.38
N THR A 640 -4.48 -18.61 -4.87
CA THR A 640 -5.72 -18.48 -5.61
C THR A 640 -6.70 -17.60 -4.85
N ILE A 641 -7.25 -16.59 -5.53
CA ILE A 641 -8.34 -15.76 -5.02
C ILE A 641 -9.57 -16.00 -5.88
N ARG A 642 -10.68 -16.39 -5.25
CA ARG A 642 -11.99 -16.55 -5.91
C ARG A 642 -12.90 -15.42 -5.45
N ARG A 643 -13.36 -14.57 -6.40
CA ARG A 643 -14.25 -13.43 -6.14
C ARG A 643 -15.72 -13.78 -6.46
N PRO A 644 -16.70 -13.12 -5.80
CA PRO A 644 -18.12 -13.30 -6.12
C PRO A 644 -18.47 -12.83 -7.55
N LYS A 645 -19.62 -13.28 -8.06
CA LYS A 645 -20.05 -13.05 -9.46
C LYS A 645 -20.12 -11.55 -9.79
N MET A 646 -19.43 -11.15 -10.85
CA MET A 646 -19.67 -9.89 -11.57
C MET A 646 -20.18 -10.26 -12.97
N CYS A 647 -21.28 -9.65 -13.41
CA CYS A 647 -21.91 -9.93 -14.71
C CYS A 647 -22.19 -11.43 -14.97
N GLY A 648 -22.52 -12.20 -13.93
CA GLY A 648 -22.83 -13.64 -14.03
C GLY A 648 -21.62 -14.58 -14.01
N GLN A 649 -20.39 -14.08 -14.11
CA GLN A 649 -19.16 -14.89 -14.16
C GLN A 649 -18.42 -14.89 -12.81
N VAL A 650 -17.91 -16.06 -12.40
CA VAL A 650 -17.07 -16.21 -11.20
C VAL A 650 -15.60 -16.09 -11.60
N ILE A 651 -14.89 -15.10 -11.06
CA ILE A 651 -13.49 -14.84 -11.39
C ILE A 651 -12.58 -15.54 -10.37
N GLU A 652 -11.73 -16.44 -10.86
CA GLU A 652 -10.67 -17.12 -10.07
C GLU A 652 -9.30 -16.66 -10.55
N VAL A 653 -8.62 -15.83 -9.75
CA VAL A 653 -7.26 -15.34 -10.04
C VAL A 653 -6.24 -16.29 -9.42
N LYS A 654 -5.25 -16.73 -10.21
CA LYS A 654 -4.16 -17.60 -9.76
C LYS A 654 -2.82 -16.91 -9.96
N THR A 655 -2.06 -16.78 -8.89
CA THR A 655 -0.74 -16.15 -8.88
C THR A 655 0.32 -17.18 -8.50
N GLN A 656 1.35 -17.34 -9.32
CA GLN A 656 2.51 -18.14 -8.98
C GLN A 656 3.35 -17.42 -7.93
N LEU A 657 3.83 -18.13 -6.92
CA LEU A 657 4.62 -17.57 -5.83
C LEU A 657 6.03 -18.16 -5.79
N THR A 658 6.98 -17.37 -5.29
CA THR A 658 8.25 -17.90 -4.82
C THR A 658 8.07 -18.66 -3.50
N HIS A 659 9.06 -19.46 -3.10
CA HIS A 659 9.03 -20.13 -1.79
C HIS A 659 8.92 -19.12 -0.64
N ARG A 660 9.62 -17.98 -0.73
CA ARG A 660 9.60 -16.92 0.28
C ARG A 660 8.23 -16.28 0.40
N ASP A 661 7.61 -15.93 -0.72
CA ASP A 661 6.28 -15.31 -0.73
C ASP A 661 5.23 -16.27 -0.17
N TYR A 662 5.32 -17.55 -0.50
CA TYR A 662 4.46 -18.58 0.06
C TYR A 662 4.54 -18.63 1.59
N LEU A 663 5.75 -18.60 2.17
CA LEU A 663 5.92 -18.60 3.62
C LEU A 663 5.35 -17.32 4.27
N ASN A 664 5.58 -16.17 3.66
CA ASN A 664 5.04 -14.89 4.14
C ASN A 664 3.50 -14.89 4.17
N MET A 665 2.86 -15.40 3.11
CA MET A 665 1.40 -15.47 3.04
C MET A 665 0.81 -16.57 3.93
N LEU A 666 1.56 -17.66 4.16
CA LEU A 666 1.14 -18.73 5.06
C LEU A 666 0.95 -18.24 6.51
N ALA A 667 1.63 -17.15 6.90
CA ALA A 667 1.42 -16.49 8.20
C ALA A 667 -0.01 -15.90 8.36
N GLN A 668 -0.74 -15.68 7.26
CA GLN A 668 -2.11 -15.16 7.26
C GLN A 668 -3.17 -16.27 7.12
N ARG A 669 -2.82 -17.52 7.45
CA ARG A 669 -3.74 -18.66 7.38
C ARG A 669 -4.99 -18.39 8.21
N ASP A 670 -6.13 -18.85 7.70
CA ASP A 670 -7.38 -18.80 8.42
C ASP A 670 -7.45 -19.97 9.41
N ASP A 671 -7.39 -19.66 10.70
CA ASP A 671 -7.43 -20.67 11.76
C ASP A 671 -8.80 -21.35 11.90
N SER A 672 -9.86 -20.85 11.25
CA SER A 672 -11.15 -21.55 11.14
C SER A 672 -11.12 -22.73 10.18
N HIS A 673 -10.01 -22.91 9.46
CA HIS A 673 -9.79 -23.99 8.51
C HIS A 673 -8.61 -24.89 8.95
N PHE A 674 -8.71 -26.19 8.68
CA PHE A 674 -7.61 -27.14 8.76
C PHE A 674 -6.77 -27.08 7.49
N THR A 675 -5.45 -27.24 7.64
CA THR A 675 -4.56 -27.53 6.52
C THR A 675 -4.95 -28.89 5.92
N ILE A 676 -5.18 -28.94 4.61
CA ILE A 676 -5.53 -30.18 3.92
C ILE A 676 -4.27 -30.79 3.31
N PHE A 677 -3.98 -32.03 3.69
CA PHE A 677 -2.93 -32.86 3.11
C PHE A 677 -3.55 -33.91 2.20
N LYS A 678 -3.04 -34.03 0.97
CA LYS A 678 -3.46 -35.08 0.05
C LYS A 678 -2.33 -35.52 -0.86
N ARG A 679 -2.37 -36.80 -1.24
CA ARG A 679 -1.61 -37.31 -2.37
C ARG A 679 -2.49 -37.25 -3.60
N ARG A 680 -2.03 -36.57 -4.64
CA ARG A 680 -2.70 -36.49 -5.93
C ARG A 680 -2.03 -37.44 -6.91
N ARG A 681 -2.72 -38.52 -7.27
CA ARG A 681 -2.29 -39.45 -8.31
C ARG A 681 -2.89 -39.02 -9.65
N CYS A 682 -2.04 -38.66 -10.59
CA CYS A 682 -2.43 -38.26 -11.93
C CYS A 682 -2.14 -39.38 -12.92
N PHE A 683 -3.10 -39.74 -13.75
CA PHE A 683 -2.95 -40.80 -14.74
C PHE A 683 -3.84 -40.55 -15.96
N LEU A 684 -3.53 -41.23 -17.05
CA LEU A 684 -4.25 -41.15 -18.32
C LEU A 684 -4.92 -42.49 -18.62
N ILE A 685 -6.20 -42.48 -18.98
CA ILE A 685 -6.90 -43.65 -19.52
C ILE A 685 -7.84 -43.20 -20.63
N ASN A 686 -7.85 -43.91 -21.77
CA ASN A 686 -8.65 -43.55 -22.95
C ASN A 686 -8.49 -42.08 -23.38
N ASN A 687 -7.23 -41.59 -23.40
CA ASN A 687 -6.87 -40.18 -23.64
C ASN A 687 -7.50 -39.16 -22.67
N GLN A 688 -8.16 -39.62 -21.60
CA GLN A 688 -8.71 -38.76 -20.56
C GLN A 688 -7.75 -38.69 -19.37
N TYR A 689 -7.44 -37.44 -18.97
CA TYR A 689 -6.58 -37.17 -17.82
C TYR A 689 -7.39 -37.11 -16.53
N PHE A 690 -7.05 -37.97 -15.58
CA PHE A 690 -7.69 -38.03 -14.28
C PHE A 690 -6.76 -37.58 -13.15
N GLN A 691 -7.34 -36.94 -12.14
CA GLN A 691 -6.68 -36.61 -10.88
C GLN A 691 -7.40 -37.31 -9.74
N LEU A 692 -6.77 -38.30 -9.13
CA LEU A 692 -7.26 -38.96 -7.93
C LEU A 692 -6.62 -38.32 -6.69
N ASP A 693 -7.42 -37.56 -5.94
CA ASP A 693 -7.04 -36.97 -4.67
C ASP A 693 -7.32 -37.95 -3.52
N ILE A 694 -6.25 -38.40 -2.87
CA ILE A 694 -6.27 -39.28 -1.70
C ILE A 694 -5.96 -38.43 -0.48
N TYR A 695 -6.97 -38.15 0.34
CA TYR A 695 -6.82 -37.31 1.53
C TYR A 695 -6.04 -38.06 2.60
N ARG A 696 -5.10 -37.36 3.25
CA ARG A 696 -4.17 -37.91 4.24
C ARG A 696 -4.28 -37.18 5.56
N GLU A 697 -3.91 -37.86 6.63
CA GLU A 697 -3.79 -37.25 7.96
C GLU A 697 -2.56 -36.30 8.01
N PRO A 698 -2.60 -35.24 8.84
CA PRO A 698 -3.70 -34.83 9.72
C PRO A 698 -4.86 -34.19 8.94
N ALA A 699 -6.09 -34.66 9.14
CA ALA A 699 -7.28 -34.13 8.49
C ALA A 699 -8.50 -34.27 9.39
N HIS A 700 -9.52 -33.43 9.15
CA HIS A 700 -10.80 -33.54 9.82
C HIS A 700 -11.38 -34.97 9.65
N PRO A 701 -12.12 -35.53 10.63
CA PRO A 701 -12.76 -36.85 10.51
C PRO A 701 -13.52 -37.10 9.20
N ARG A 702 -14.15 -36.06 8.64
CA ARG A 702 -14.86 -36.08 7.34
C ARG A 702 -13.97 -36.40 6.13
N CYS A 703 -12.66 -36.15 6.24
CA CYS A 703 -11.68 -36.41 5.19
C CYS A 703 -10.98 -37.77 5.37
N ARG A 704 -11.18 -38.48 6.48
CA ARG A 704 -10.55 -39.77 6.73
C ARG A 704 -11.05 -40.80 5.73
N GLY A 705 -10.13 -41.39 4.96
CA GLY A 705 -10.46 -42.34 3.90
C GLY A 705 -11.15 -41.72 2.67
N LEU A 706 -11.26 -40.38 2.58
CA LEU A 706 -11.90 -39.71 1.47
C LEU A 706 -11.01 -39.75 0.22
N MET A 707 -11.58 -40.20 -0.90
CA MET A 707 -10.91 -40.22 -2.20
C MET A 707 -11.82 -39.60 -3.26
N LEU A 708 -11.27 -38.62 -3.99
CA LEU A 708 -12.00 -37.88 -5.00
C LEU A 708 -11.30 -37.97 -6.35
N LEU A 709 -11.99 -38.53 -7.34
CA LEU A 709 -11.54 -38.57 -8.72
C LEU A 709 -12.07 -37.34 -9.45
N GLU A 710 -11.20 -36.56 -10.07
CA GLU A 710 -11.54 -35.34 -10.80
C GLU A 710 -11.08 -35.45 -12.26
N THR A 711 -11.92 -34.96 -13.18
CA THR A 711 -11.57 -34.80 -14.60
C THR A 711 -12.32 -33.61 -15.20
N TYR A 712 -11.98 -33.22 -16.42
CA TYR A 712 -12.65 -32.17 -17.19
C TYR A 712 -13.20 -32.78 -18.47
N THR A 713 -14.49 -32.63 -18.70
CA THR A 713 -15.23 -33.27 -19.79
C THR A 713 -16.50 -32.48 -20.09
N ALA A 714 -16.86 -32.42 -21.37
CA ALA A 714 -18.15 -31.99 -21.90
C ALA A 714 -19.17 -33.15 -22.01
N LEU A 715 -18.71 -34.41 -21.94
CA LEU A 715 -19.59 -35.58 -21.96
C LEU A 715 -20.52 -35.62 -20.74
N SER A 716 -21.71 -36.21 -20.94
CA SER A 716 -22.71 -36.36 -19.88
C SER A 716 -23.42 -37.71 -19.97
N GLY A 717 -24.16 -38.09 -18.93
CA GLY A 717 -24.96 -39.31 -18.92
C GLY A 717 -24.13 -40.58 -19.12
N ASN A 718 -24.51 -41.40 -20.10
CA ASN A 718 -23.88 -42.70 -20.35
C ASN A 718 -22.50 -42.59 -20.99
N GLU A 719 -22.27 -41.58 -21.82
CA GLU A 719 -20.95 -41.36 -22.46
C GLU A 719 -19.88 -41.07 -21.42
N LEU A 720 -20.22 -40.26 -20.42
CA LEU A 720 -19.34 -39.99 -19.28
C LEU A 720 -19.02 -41.27 -18.49
N LYS A 721 -20.02 -42.14 -18.24
CA LYS A 721 -19.80 -43.41 -17.54
C LYS A 721 -18.84 -44.34 -18.28
N ASN A 722 -18.87 -44.34 -19.61
CA ASN A 722 -18.03 -45.20 -20.44
C ASN A 722 -16.54 -44.82 -20.37
N ILE A 723 -16.23 -43.54 -20.15
CA ILE A 723 -14.83 -43.07 -20.06
C ILE A 723 -14.24 -43.19 -18.64
N LEU A 724 -15.06 -43.50 -17.63
CA LEU A 724 -14.58 -43.63 -16.27
C LEU A 724 -13.67 -44.85 -16.10
N PRO A 725 -12.64 -44.76 -15.24
CA PRO A 725 -11.73 -45.89 -14.99
C PRO A 725 -12.48 -47.05 -14.33
N GLN A 726 -12.71 -48.13 -15.08
CA GLN A 726 -13.49 -49.30 -14.60
C GLN A 726 -12.80 -50.07 -13.47
N PHE A 727 -11.48 -49.95 -13.36
CA PHE A 727 -10.71 -50.55 -12.28
C PHE A 727 -10.91 -49.82 -10.93
N LEU A 728 -11.53 -48.63 -10.91
CA LEU A 728 -11.87 -47.92 -9.68
C LEU A 728 -13.33 -48.16 -9.29
N THR A 729 -13.57 -48.39 -8.00
CA THR A 729 -14.94 -48.46 -7.47
C THR A 729 -15.49 -47.05 -7.27
N ILE A 730 -16.13 -46.50 -8.30
CA ILE A 730 -16.77 -45.17 -8.26
C ILE A 730 -18.17 -45.30 -7.66
N VAL A 731 -18.43 -44.57 -6.57
CA VAL A 731 -19.69 -44.63 -5.81
C VAL A 731 -20.76 -43.75 -6.45
N LYS A 732 -20.44 -42.46 -6.65
CA LYS A 732 -21.36 -41.47 -7.19
C LYS A 732 -20.62 -40.23 -7.70
N GLU A 733 -21.26 -39.50 -8.60
CA GLU A 733 -20.86 -38.15 -8.94
C GLU A 733 -21.19 -37.20 -7.78
N VAL A 734 -20.22 -36.39 -7.38
CA VAL A 734 -20.32 -35.38 -6.32
C VAL A 734 -19.97 -33.98 -6.85
N THR A 735 -20.04 -33.78 -8.16
CA THR A 735 -19.89 -32.48 -8.82
C THR A 735 -20.89 -31.48 -8.23
N ASN A 736 -20.42 -30.26 -7.92
CA ASN A 736 -21.21 -29.19 -7.29
C ASN A 736 -21.86 -29.54 -5.94
N ASN A 737 -21.58 -30.69 -5.34
CA ASN A 737 -22.02 -30.98 -3.99
C ASN A 737 -21.13 -30.21 -2.99
N PRO A 738 -21.70 -29.29 -2.18
CA PRO A 738 -20.94 -28.45 -1.26
C PRO A 738 -20.20 -29.27 -0.18
N ASP A 739 -20.70 -30.44 0.21
CA ASP A 739 -20.06 -31.34 1.18
C ASP A 739 -18.67 -31.81 0.70
N TYR A 740 -18.51 -31.96 -0.60
CA TYR A 740 -17.25 -32.39 -1.21
C TYR A 740 -16.43 -31.21 -1.74
N SER A 741 -16.82 -29.97 -1.38
CA SER A 741 -16.01 -28.79 -1.64
C SER A 741 -14.84 -28.74 -0.68
N MET A 742 -13.66 -28.42 -1.20
CA MET A 742 -12.44 -28.37 -0.38
C MET A 742 -12.56 -27.34 0.76
N PHE A 743 -13.31 -26.25 0.54
CA PHE A 743 -13.56 -25.21 1.54
C PHE A 743 -14.32 -25.81 2.74
N ASN A 744 -15.48 -26.44 2.49
CA ASN A 744 -16.27 -27.04 3.56
C ASN A 744 -15.54 -28.22 4.23
N LEU A 745 -14.79 -29.02 3.46
CA LEU A 745 -13.96 -30.11 3.98
C LEU A 745 -12.86 -29.63 4.94
N SER A 746 -12.35 -28.42 4.76
CA SER A 746 -11.38 -27.82 5.69
C SER A 746 -11.99 -27.14 6.91
N LEU A 747 -13.30 -26.86 6.95
CA LEU A 747 -13.89 -26.16 8.10
C LEU A 747 -13.66 -26.94 9.41
N ARG A 748 -13.20 -26.23 10.44
CA ARG A 748 -13.01 -26.82 11.78
C ARG A 748 -14.34 -27.01 12.52
N GLU A 749 -15.30 -26.14 12.28
CA GLU A 749 -16.61 -26.17 12.91
C GLU A 749 -17.51 -27.27 12.32
N GLU A 750 -18.50 -27.72 13.10
CA GLU A 750 -19.52 -28.66 12.63
C GLU A 750 -20.43 -28.01 11.58
N TRP A 751 -20.65 -28.71 10.46
CA TRP A 751 -21.42 -28.18 9.32
C TRP A 751 -22.86 -27.82 9.68
N ASN A 752 -23.46 -28.52 10.64
CA ASN A 752 -24.84 -28.33 11.05
C ASN A 752 -25.05 -27.09 11.94
N SER A 753 -23.97 -26.50 12.47
CA SER A 753 -24.03 -25.41 13.44
C SER A 753 -23.26 -24.16 13.02
N THR A 754 -22.58 -24.18 11.87
CA THR A 754 -21.73 -23.08 11.41
C THR A 754 -22.41 -22.19 10.38
N ASN A 755 -22.38 -20.88 10.59
CA ASN A 755 -22.78 -19.88 9.60
C ASN A 755 -21.75 -19.72 8.46
N LYS A 756 -20.62 -20.46 8.52
CA LYS A 756 -19.53 -20.41 7.53
C LYS A 756 -19.67 -21.49 6.45
N TYR A 757 -20.66 -22.37 6.53
CA TYR A 757 -20.86 -23.42 5.54
C TYR A 757 -21.26 -22.81 4.18
N CYS A 758 -20.53 -23.16 3.13
CA CYS A 758 -20.77 -22.61 1.80
C CYS A 758 -21.70 -23.54 1.00
N HIS A 759 -23.00 -23.18 0.92
CA HIS A 759 -24.05 -24.04 0.32
C HIS A 759 -24.02 -24.13 -1.22
N ASN A 760 -23.71 -23.05 -1.94
CA ASN A 760 -23.40 -23.09 -3.37
C ASN A 760 -23.01 -21.70 -3.87
N MET A 761 -22.05 -21.62 -4.81
CA MET A 761 -21.77 -20.38 -5.57
C MET A 761 -22.26 -20.44 -7.03
N HIS A 762 -22.87 -21.55 -7.43
CA HIS A 762 -23.42 -21.80 -8.76
C HIS A 762 -24.87 -22.30 -8.65
N GLY A 763 -25.84 -21.39 -8.61
CA GLY A 763 -27.27 -21.74 -8.69
C GLY A 763 -28.16 -20.50 -8.78
N THR A 764 -29.03 -20.48 -9.78
CA THR A 764 -30.14 -19.54 -10.03
C THR A 764 -31.18 -19.62 -8.91
N MET A 765 -31.82 -18.49 -8.56
CA MET A 765 -32.90 -18.45 -7.57
C MET A 765 -34.08 -19.30 -8.04
N GLN A 766 -34.38 -20.37 -7.30
CA GLN A 766 -35.75 -20.89 -7.18
C GLN A 766 -36.37 -20.25 -5.94
N LEU A 767 -37.56 -19.68 -6.11
CA LEU A 767 -38.38 -19.16 -5.02
C LEU A 767 -38.82 -20.32 -4.12
N PRO A 768 -38.83 -20.17 -2.79
CA PRO A 768 -39.29 -21.24 -1.90
C PRO A 768 -40.80 -21.43 -2.01
N ASP A 769 -41.20 -22.69 -2.15
CA ASP A 769 -42.58 -23.14 -1.99
C ASP A 769 -43.10 -22.78 -0.58
N ASN A 770 -44.30 -22.19 -0.58
CA ASN A 770 -45.09 -21.88 0.60
C ASN A 770 -45.45 -23.15 1.39
N GLN A 771 -45.21 -23.13 2.70
CA GLN A 771 -46.08 -23.82 3.65
C GLN A 771 -46.81 -22.80 4.53
N ASN A 772 -48.08 -22.59 4.16
CA ASN A 772 -49.26 -22.38 4.99
C ASN A 772 -49.07 -21.78 6.39
N ILE A 773 -49.67 -20.60 6.62
CA ILE A 773 -50.78 -20.43 7.58
C ILE A 773 -51.64 -19.23 7.13
N ASN A 774 -52.95 -19.47 7.18
CA ASN A 774 -54.07 -18.70 6.64
C ASN A 774 -54.23 -17.29 7.19
N PHE A 775 -54.57 -16.34 6.30
CA PHE A 775 -55.65 -15.39 6.57
C PHE A 775 -56.56 -15.29 5.34
N SER A 776 -57.66 -16.05 5.41
CA SER A 776 -58.85 -15.79 4.61
C SER A 776 -59.45 -14.44 5.03
N LYS A 777 -59.57 -13.49 4.09
CA LYS A 777 -60.82 -12.79 3.81
C LYS A 777 -60.65 -11.76 2.69
N ASN A 778 -61.50 -11.93 1.68
CA ASN A 778 -62.09 -10.91 0.82
C ASN A 778 -61.20 -10.26 -0.25
N LEU A 779 -61.16 -10.95 -1.39
CA LEU A 779 -61.26 -10.31 -2.71
C LEU A 779 -62.75 -10.04 -2.99
N LYS A 780 -63.12 -8.76 -3.02
CA LYS A 780 -64.10 -8.07 -3.88
C LYS A 780 -63.75 -6.60 -3.61
N GLU A 781 -63.20 -5.85 -4.55
CA GLU A 781 -64.00 -5.23 -5.59
C GLU A 781 -63.09 -4.45 -6.57
N ILE A 782 -63.60 -4.29 -7.79
CA ILE A 782 -63.25 -3.27 -8.79
C ILE A 782 -62.03 -3.57 -9.67
N GLN A 783 -62.33 -4.31 -10.74
CA GLN A 783 -61.77 -4.03 -12.07
C GLN A 783 -62.05 -2.57 -12.46
N SER A 784 -61.11 -1.92 -13.13
CA SER A 784 -61.22 -1.62 -14.57
C SER A 784 -60.51 -0.31 -14.96
N ASN A 785 -59.87 -0.41 -16.13
CA ASN A 785 -59.50 0.66 -17.07
C ASN A 785 -58.35 1.58 -16.64
N GLY A 786 -57.30 1.82 -17.41
CA GLY A 786 -57.03 1.55 -18.83
C GLY A 786 -56.11 2.66 -19.36
N PHE A 787 -55.22 2.30 -20.29
CA PHE A 787 -54.49 3.14 -21.25
C PHE A 787 -53.30 4.04 -20.81
N ASP A 788 -52.10 3.58 -21.18
CA ASP A 788 -51.15 4.15 -22.16
C ASP A 788 -51.05 5.69 -22.35
N CYS A 789 -49.85 6.26 -22.15
CA CYS A 789 -48.90 6.66 -23.21
C CYS A 789 -47.81 7.66 -22.75
N LYS A 790 -46.57 7.37 -23.17
CA LYS A 790 -45.48 8.23 -23.68
C LYS A 790 -45.19 9.65 -23.13
N ALA A 791 -43.92 9.77 -22.72
CA ALA A 791 -42.90 10.72 -23.18
C ALA A 791 -42.90 12.21 -22.74
N SER A 792 -41.65 12.64 -22.50
CA SER A 792 -41.05 13.97 -22.69
C SER A 792 -40.99 14.96 -21.51
N GLN A 793 -39.73 15.18 -21.11
CA GLN A 793 -39.01 16.45 -20.97
C GLN A 793 -39.57 17.61 -20.13
N SER A 794 -38.66 18.04 -19.26
CA SER A 794 -38.20 19.40 -19.01
C SER A 794 -38.66 20.12 -17.74
N ASN A 795 -37.63 20.51 -16.99
CA ASN A 795 -37.39 21.80 -16.34
C ASN A 795 -38.44 22.36 -15.36
N GLY A 796 -37.99 22.44 -14.11
CA GLY A 796 -37.59 23.75 -13.60
C GLY A 796 -38.49 24.37 -12.52
N LEU A 797 -37.85 24.55 -11.36
CA LEU A 797 -37.98 25.67 -10.42
C LEU A 797 -39.19 25.74 -9.47
N ASP A 798 -38.80 25.69 -8.19
CA ASP A 798 -39.22 26.52 -7.06
C ASP A 798 -40.72 26.63 -6.73
N CYS A 799 -41.08 26.14 -5.53
CA CYS A 799 -41.23 27.04 -4.39
C CYS A 799 -41.51 26.28 -3.08
N LYS A 800 -40.88 26.79 -2.02
CA LYS A 800 -41.15 26.52 -0.60
C LYS A 800 -42.63 26.73 -0.27
N VAL A 801 -43.23 25.81 0.47
CA VAL A 801 -44.18 26.15 1.55
C VAL A 801 -43.95 25.22 2.75
N SER A 802 -43.71 25.89 3.87
CA SER A 802 -43.70 25.43 5.26
C SER A 802 -44.97 24.70 5.69
N GLY A 803 -44.80 23.64 6.48
CA GLY A 803 -45.88 22.98 7.21
C GLY A 803 -45.40 22.49 8.56
N THR A 804 -45.42 23.40 9.53
CA THR A 804 -45.21 23.17 10.96
C THR A 804 -46.31 22.26 11.51
N LEU A 805 -45.93 21.20 12.23
CA LEU A 805 -46.80 20.55 13.24
C LEU A 805 -45.93 20.17 14.44
N ASN A 806 -45.96 21.04 15.45
CA ASN A 806 -45.67 20.70 16.83
C ASN A 806 -46.90 19.97 17.40
N SER A 807 -46.70 18.92 18.18
CA SER A 807 -46.85 19.03 19.64
C SER A 807 -46.96 17.68 20.36
N ASN A 808 -46.45 17.71 21.60
CA ASN A 808 -46.76 16.89 22.78
C ASN A 808 -45.90 15.62 22.98
N LEU A 809 -44.91 15.69 23.87
CA LEU A 809 -44.96 15.68 25.35
C LEU A 809 -45.12 14.25 25.89
N ASN A 810 -44.04 13.75 26.51
CA ASN A 810 -44.11 13.13 27.82
C ASN A 810 -42.76 13.22 28.54
N THR A 811 -42.80 13.95 29.65
CA THR A 811 -41.82 14.09 30.73
C THR A 811 -41.91 12.89 31.67
N GLN A 812 -40.78 12.37 32.16
CA GLN A 812 -40.66 11.82 33.51
C GLN A 812 -39.27 12.09 34.12
N GLN A 813 -39.28 12.20 35.45
CA GLN A 813 -38.34 12.92 36.30
C GLN A 813 -37.04 12.20 36.67
N ALA A 814 -36.02 13.05 36.85
CA ALA A 814 -34.92 13.04 37.81
C ALA A 814 -34.96 12.07 39.01
N ILE A 815 -33.79 11.51 39.36
CA ILE A 815 -33.33 11.37 40.75
C ILE A 815 -31.84 11.75 40.84
N CYS A 816 -31.57 12.66 41.79
CA CYS A 816 -30.27 13.16 42.23
C CYS A 816 -29.80 12.32 43.43
N ASN A 817 -28.49 12.07 43.58
CA ASN A 817 -27.92 11.75 44.88
C ASN A 817 -26.64 12.57 45.11
N LYS A 818 -26.74 13.45 46.12
CA LYS A 818 -25.62 14.13 46.80
C LYS A 818 -25.16 13.27 47.96
N SER A 819 -23.86 13.28 48.23
CA SER A 819 -23.32 13.05 49.56
C SER A 819 -22.10 13.96 49.77
N ILE A 820 -22.15 14.72 50.87
CA ILE A 820 -21.19 15.74 51.34
C ILE A 820 -20.61 15.30 52.69
N ASN A 821 -19.40 15.80 52.99
CA ASN A 821 -18.62 15.86 54.26
C ASN A 821 -17.37 14.98 54.18
N GLY A 822 -16.12 15.45 54.29
CA GLY A 822 -15.55 16.73 54.75
C GLY A 822 -14.57 16.47 55.91
N ILE A 823 -13.31 16.92 55.81
CA ILE A 823 -12.42 17.41 56.89
C ILE A 823 -11.19 18.11 56.26
N GLN A 824 -10.83 19.24 56.85
CA GLN A 824 -9.87 20.26 56.42
C GLN A 824 -8.41 19.96 56.82
N ASN A 825 -7.43 20.41 56.02
CA ASN A 825 -6.48 21.51 56.33
C ASN A 825 -5.17 21.39 55.53
N GLY A 826 -4.70 22.51 54.97
CA GLY A 826 -3.35 22.62 54.41
C GLY A 826 -3.24 23.59 53.23
N LEU A 827 -3.45 24.90 53.48
CA LEU A 827 -3.15 25.97 52.54
C LEU A 827 -1.62 26.11 52.36
N VAL A 828 -1.12 25.85 51.15
CA VAL A 828 0.10 26.48 50.63
C VAL A 828 -0.21 27.01 49.24
N ASN A 829 -0.14 28.33 49.09
CA ASN A 829 -0.36 29.05 47.84
C ASN A 829 0.75 28.71 46.83
N GLY A 830 0.39 28.00 45.75
CA GLY A 830 1.18 27.89 44.53
C GLY A 830 0.29 28.19 43.33
N LYS A 831 0.43 29.36 42.72
CA LYS A 831 -0.27 29.69 41.47
C LYS A 831 0.37 28.87 40.34
N ALA A 832 -0.40 27.99 39.70
CA ALA A 832 -0.04 27.38 38.42
C ALA A 832 0.21 28.47 37.36
N PHE A 833 1.34 28.37 36.66
CA PHE A 833 1.72 29.29 35.59
C PHE A 833 0.90 29.01 34.34
N VAL A 834 -0.17 29.79 34.15
CA VAL A 834 -0.93 29.84 32.91
C VAL A 834 -0.17 30.70 31.90
N GLU A 835 0.21 30.16 30.75
CA GLU A 835 0.54 30.96 29.57
C GLU A 835 -0.70 31.76 29.13
N ARG A 836 -0.87 32.96 29.70
CA ARG A 836 -1.83 33.95 29.22
C ARG A 836 -1.26 34.59 27.96
N CYS A 837 -1.72 34.16 26.79
CA CYS A 837 -1.79 35.07 25.64
C CYS A 837 -3.02 35.96 25.82
N SER A 838 -2.88 37.03 26.60
CA SER A 838 -3.82 38.16 26.63
C SER A 838 -3.10 39.41 26.13
N ILE A 839 -3.57 39.92 24.99
CA ILE A 839 -3.16 41.20 24.39
C ILE A 839 -3.82 42.31 25.22
N ASN A 840 -3.03 43.15 25.89
CA ASN A 840 -3.47 44.48 26.28
C ASN A 840 -2.83 45.47 25.30
N GLY A 841 -3.68 46.18 24.55
CA GLY A 841 -3.28 47.44 23.94
C GLY A 841 -3.10 48.49 25.01
N ASP A 842 -2.11 49.35 24.83
CA ASP A 842 -2.09 50.64 25.50
C ASP A 842 -1.40 51.68 24.62
N ASP A 843 -2.10 52.78 24.44
CA ASP A 843 -1.72 53.99 23.76
C ASP A 843 -0.50 54.65 24.41
N ARG A 844 0.57 54.91 23.64
CA ARG A 844 1.44 56.08 23.85
C ARG A 844 1.88 56.73 22.54
N LYS A 845 1.20 57.84 22.29
CA LYS A 845 1.58 59.10 21.62
C LYS A 845 2.86 59.13 20.75
N GLN A 846 2.60 59.59 19.53
CA GLN A 846 3.45 60.27 18.55
C GLN A 846 4.69 60.99 19.11
N GLU A 847 5.82 60.79 18.43
CA GLU A 847 6.63 61.91 17.96
C GLU A 847 7.02 61.70 16.50
N VAL A 848 6.87 62.79 15.75
CA VAL A 848 6.95 62.93 14.30
C VAL A 848 8.38 63.27 13.91
N CYS A 849 8.91 62.71 12.81
CA CYS A 849 9.65 63.49 11.80
C CYS A 849 9.92 62.68 10.52
N ASN A 850 9.13 63.02 9.50
CA ASN A 850 9.51 63.34 8.12
C ASN A 850 10.41 62.40 7.29
N GLY A 851 9.88 62.02 6.13
CA GLY A 851 10.70 61.83 4.93
C GLY A 851 10.29 60.68 4.02
N SER A 852 9.15 60.81 3.33
CA SER A 852 9.00 60.15 2.01
C SER A 852 9.89 60.89 0.99
N PRO A 853 10.32 60.26 -0.12
CA PRO A 853 9.39 60.11 -1.23
C PRO A 853 9.45 58.74 -1.93
N ALA A 854 8.27 58.33 -2.38
CA ALA A 854 8.04 57.34 -3.41
C ALA A 854 8.72 57.71 -4.74
N MET A 855 9.14 56.70 -5.53
CA MET A 855 8.91 56.72 -6.98
C MET A 855 9.09 55.34 -7.64
N LYS A 856 7.98 54.91 -8.26
CA LYS A 856 7.80 54.42 -9.65
C LYS A 856 8.46 53.10 -10.11
N LEU A 857 7.55 52.21 -10.52
CA LEU A 857 7.68 51.26 -11.62
C LEU A 857 8.38 51.88 -12.83
N ASN A 858 9.27 51.11 -13.47
CA ASN A 858 9.54 51.26 -14.89
C ASN A 858 9.80 49.90 -15.55
N GLU A 859 9.00 49.58 -16.56
CA GLU A 859 9.28 48.55 -17.55
C GLU A 859 10.43 49.00 -18.46
N SER A 860 11.35 48.11 -18.81
CA SER A 860 12.02 48.08 -20.11
C SER A 860 12.80 46.79 -20.32
N LEU A 861 12.29 45.95 -21.22
CA LEU A 861 13.00 44.87 -21.91
C LEU A 861 14.04 45.46 -22.88
N ARG A 862 15.28 44.95 -22.90
CA ARG A 862 15.87 44.21 -24.04
C ARG A 862 17.38 43.96 -23.90
N LYS A 863 17.72 42.69 -24.22
CA LYS A 863 18.96 42.18 -24.84
C LYS A 863 20.25 42.23 -24.00
N LEU A 864 20.81 41.04 -23.71
CA LEU A 864 22.16 40.68 -24.13
C LEU A 864 22.35 39.16 -24.12
N LYS A 865 23.08 38.71 -25.15
CA LYS A 865 23.40 37.34 -25.53
C LYS A 865 24.21 36.61 -24.45
N ILE A 866 24.00 35.30 -24.31
CA ILE A 866 24.92 34.41 -23.59
C ILE A 866 25.47 33.43 -24.63
N GLU A 867 26.77 33.52 -24.90
CA GLU A 867 27.56 32.46 -25.55
C GLU A 867 27.88 31.35 -24.53
N PRO A 868 27.98 30.08 -24.97
CA PRO A 868 28.32 28.98 -24.08
C PRO A 868 29.85 28.86 -23.92
N ARG A 869 30.31 28.71 -22.67
CA ARG A 869 31.65 28.18 -22.39
C ARG A 869 31.53 26.74 -21.92
N GLU A 870 32.00 25.84 -22.78
CA GLU A 870 32.40 24.49 -22.44
C GLU A 870 33.54 24.51 -21.41
N LYS A 871 33.51 23.57 -20.46
CA LYS A 871 34.69 22.85 -19.96
C LYS A 871 34.28 21.64 -19.10
N GLU A 872 34.46 20.48 -19.72
CA GLU A 872 35.16 19.29 -19.19
C GLU A 872 35.09 19.03 -17.67
N PHE A 873 34.42 17.94 -17.29
CA PHE A 873 34.89 17.09 -16.21
C PHE A 873 34.83 15.63 -16.66
N GLU A 874 36.03 15.07 -16.83
CA GLU A 874 36.29 13.67 -17.11
C GLU A 874 35.94 12.76 -15.93
N ASN A 875 35.38 11.60 -16.28
CA ASN A 875 35.54 10.28 -15.68
C ASN A 875 36.50 10.15 -14.47
N ARG A 876 36.00 9.54 -13.40
CA ARG A 876 36.51 8.26 -12.87
C ARG A 876 35.46 7.61 -11.95
N PHE A 877 35.19 6.35 -12.29
CA PHE A 877 34.31 5.38 -11.62
C PHE A 877 34.80 5.01 -10.23
#